data_AF-A0A2C6CRC2-F1
#
_entry.id   AF-A0A2C6CRC2-F1
#
_cell.length_a   1.000
_cell.length_b   1.000
_cell.length_c   1.000
_cell.angle_alpha   90.00
_cell.angle_beta   90.00
_cell.angle_gamma   90.00
#
_symmetry.space_group_name_H-M   'P 1'
#
loop_
_entity.id
_entity.type
_entity.pdbx_description
1 polymer ?
#
loop_
_entity_poly.entity_id
_entity_poly.type
_entity_poly.pdbx_seq_one_letter_code
_entity_poly.pdbx_strand_id
1 'polypeptide(L)'
;MPPGHQWAYPWNAPLPPISRPDISTFDIEEKEKFIGRLLAARSRVAAFPKFIQAPINKRIDDIERSQGIKKANAHLLNHVILRTAPRLELIAEKYKINRDSFVTAELRRDFNNLPDMDSKRRDELAFRIAAYLNMEMSLIADETAGEPPHRVAFETYSRIANIARAFNQVPPGFSSWEKGSLEPDAAISALFRLTSENWWRRRLKRFADLWREHLQIGLGNVSKKTSAYCSRTTQFEWKEQRRRTREFLESMQLEDEEGNRISLIEKYDGSNANPEIRRCEMMTRIRGFENVSLELGYVADFYTLTAPSKYHATTSAGYKNRKWQGSNPADTQRYLCGVWAKIRAKLARDGLPIFGIRVAEPHHDGTPHWHMLIFMRPSDVDAIRLVMRGHAMSEDFEELRSDKAKKARFYVEPIDPDKGSATGYVAKYISKNIDGYALDGEIDADTKEPLKEAALAASAWASRWRIRQFQFIGGAPVSVYRELRRMADTDTAKALDLDFAAVHDAADKGAWGEYVKAQGGPFVKRRELIVSLVYELKEGASEYGEDVKKIFGVQCSHVPGSPIRTRIKEWKIVSKISDEAKATSVLALAFELDLNGAFAPSRSSVNNCTEPQRRVSRNIELQLKSRGETGDPEQVSILIRGGILKTDPGKGLRIANNQLIDVRIGLDVGRVYRASNERDVEKAFNDLGI
;
A
#
# COMPACT_ATOMS: atom_id res chain seq x y z
N MET A 1 9.09 -32.53 82.15
CA MET A 1 9.04 -33.80 82.91
C MET A 1 10.18 -33.80 83.91
N PRO A 2 10.02 -34.38 85.10
CA PRO A 2 11.12 -34.51 86.06
C PRO A 2 12.23 -35.41 85.48
N PRO A 3 13.51 -35.18 85.81
CA PRO A 3 14.62 -36.00 85.32
C PRO A 3 14.51 -37.42 85.89
N GLY A 4 14.50 -38.44 85.03
CA GLY A 4 14.55 -39.86 85.44
C GLY A 4 13.34 -40.74 85.07
N HIS A 5 12.38 -40.25 84.27
CA HIS A 5 11.25 -41.09 83.83
C HIS A 5 11.69 -42.10 82.76
N GLN A 6 11.76 -43.40 83.11
CA GLN A 6 11.95 -44.50 82.16
C GLN A 6 10.61 -45.01 81.65
N TRP A 7 10.41 -44.99 80.34
CA TRP A 7 9.23 -45.59 79.71
C TRP A 7 9.28 -47.11 79.83
N ALA A 8 8.15 -47.74 80.16
CA ALA A 8 8.06 -49.19 80.33
C ALA A 8 8.50 -49.99 79.08
N TYR A 9 8.36 -49.40 77.89
CA TYR A 9 8.85 -49.96 76.64
C TYR A 9 9.38 -48.86 75.71
N PRO A 10 10.36 -49.15 74.81
CA PRO A 10 10.97 -48.14 73.93
C PRO A 10 9.99 -47.41 73.01
N TRP A 11 8.89 -48.06 72.61
CA TRP A 11 7.86 -47.48 71.73
C TRP A 11 6.83 -46.61 72.48
N ASN A 12 6.89 -46.56 73.81
CA ASN A 12 6.06 -45.66 74.62
C ASN A 12 6.70 -44.27 74.78
N ALA A 13 7.96 -44.10 74.36
CA ALA A 13 8.58 -42.79 74.31
C ALA A 13 7.92 -41.94 73.21
N PRO A 14 7.56 -40.67 73.48
CA PRO A 14 7.02 -39.80 72.45
C PRO A 14 8.03 -39.68 71.30
N LEU A 15 7.59 -40.03 70.09
CA LEU A 15 8.41 -39.87 68.89
C LEU A 15 8.83 -38.39 68.78
N PRO A 16 10.10 -38.10 68.45
CA PRO A 16 10.52 -36.74 68.20
C PRO A 16 9.60 -36.14 67.13
N PRO A 17 9.09 -34.90 67.33
CA PRO A 17 8.25 -34.27 66.34
C PRO A 17 9.00 -34.23 65.01
N ILE A 18 8.36 -34.69 63.93
CA ILE A 18 8.91 -34.59 62.58
C ILE A 18 9.08 -33.08 62.31
N SER A 19 10.30 -32.58 62.43
CA SER A 19 10.62 -31.20 62.08
C SER A 19 10.36 -31.04 60.59
N ARG A 20 9.54 -30.04 60.21
CA ARG A 20 9.49 -29.60 58.82
C ARG A 20 10.92 -29.19 58.47
N PRO A 21 11.48 -29.63 57.32
CA PRO A 21 12.81 -29.19 56.92
C PRO A 21 12.81 -27.65 56.91
N ASP A 22 13.76 -27.05 57.63
CA ASP A 22 13.97 -25.60 57.61
C ASP A 22 14.31 -25.21 56.17
N ILE A 23 13.36 -24.54 55.51
CA ILE A 23 13.61 -23.97 54.19
C ILE A 23 14.59 -22.82 54.42
N SER A 24 15.79 -22.90 53.85
CA SER A 24 16.79 -21.86 54.05
C SER A 24 16.29 -20.52 53.52
N THR A 25 16.74 -19.40 54.10
CA THR A 25 16.45 -18.05 53.56
C THR A 25 16.84 -17.91 52.10
N PHE A 26 17.92 -18.59 51.69
CA PHE A 26 18.36 -18.69 50.30
C PHE A 26 17.31 -19.37 49.38
N ASP A 27 16.71 -20.47 49.83
CA ASP A 27 15.65 -21.18 49.07
C ASP A 27 14.38 -20.33 48.94
N ILE A 28 14.06 -19.52 49.95
CA ILE A 28 12.94 -18.56 49.91
C ILE A 28 13.24 -17.48 48.86
N GLU A 29 14.42 -16.87 48.89
CA GLU A 29 14.81 -15.85 47.91
C GLU A 29 14.84 -16.37 46.47
N GLU A 30 15.38 -17.57 46.23
CA GLU A 30 15.39 -18.17 44.88
C GLU A 30 13.96 -18.42 44.38
N LYS A 31 13.08 -18.89 45.27
CA LYS A 31 11.67 -19.11 44.95
C LYS A 31 10.94 -17.80 44.64
N GLU A 32 11.17 -16.75 45.43
CA GLU A 32 10.62 -15.42 45.19
C GLU A 32 11.12 -14.83 43.86
N LYS A 33 12.43 -14.92 43.57
CA LYS A 33 13.01 -14.50 42.29
C LYS A 33 12.37 -15.26 41.11
N PHE A 34 12.16 -16.57 41.26
CA PHE A 34 11.51 -17.38 40.23
C PHE A 34 10.04 -16.98 40.01
N ILE A 35 9.27 -16.76 41.08
CA ILE A 35 7.89 -16.27 41.00
C ILE A 35 7.86 -14.89 40.34
N GLY A 36 8.75 -13.98 40.72
CA GLY A 36 8.88 -12.65 40.11
C GLY A 36 9.14 -12.74 38.60
N ARG A 37 10.03 -13.65 38.15
CA ARG A 37 10.26 -13.91 36.73
C ARG A 37 9.03 -14.42 36.00
N LEU A 38 8.22 -15.29 36.63
CA LEU A 38 6.98 -15.79 36.04
C LEU A 38 5.90 -14.71 35.94
N LEU A 39 5.75 -13.86 36.97
CA LEU A 39 4.82 -12.74 36.95
C LEU A 39 5.20 -11.73 35.85
N ALA A 40 6.49 -11.39 35.76
CA ALA A 40 6.99 -10.54 34.69
C ALA A 40 6.76 -11.17 33.30
N ALA A 41 6.99 -12.47 33.16
CA ALA A 41 6.71 -13.20 31.92
C ALA A 41 5.22 -13.14 31.53
N ARG A 42 4.31 -13.37 32.48
CA ARG A 42 2.86 -13.29 32.22
C ARG A 42 2.42 -11.88 31.87
N SER A 43 2.93 -10.86 32.57
CA SER A 43 2.69 -9.45 32.25
C SER A 43 3.15 -9.10 30.83
N ARG A 44 4.33 -9.59 30.43
CA ARG A 44 4.88 -9.41 29.08
C ARG A 44 4.02 -10.08 28.01
N VAL A 45 3.48 -11.28 28.27
CA VAL A 45 2.51 -11.93 27.37
C VAL A 45 1.21 -11.12 27.28
N ALA A 46 0.70 -10.60 28.40
CA ALA A 46 -0.52 -9.79 28.44
C ALA A 46 -0.40 -8.47 27.66
N ALA A 47 0.82 -8.00 27.37
CA ALA A 47 1.08 -6.82 26.55
C ALA A 47 1.02 -7.07 25.03
N PHE A 48 0.97 -8.34 24.59
CA PHE A 48 0.79 -8.69 23.17
C PHE A 48 -0.68 -8.58 22.75
N PRO A 49 -0.98 -8.46 21.45
CA PRO A 49 -2.35 -8.56 20.96
C PRO A 49 -3.04 -9.87 21.37
N LYS A 50 -4.35 -9.80 21.64
CA LYS A 50 -5.17 -10.94 22.11
C LYS A 50 -5.08 -12.15 21.18
N PHE A 51 -5.04 -11.93 19.86
CA PHE A 51 -4.92 -13.03 18.90
C PHE A 51 -3.58 -13.78 18.99
N ILE A 52 -2.55 -13.18 19.61
CA ILE A 52 -1.26 -13.82 19.92
C ILE A 52 -1.29 -14.44 21.31
N GLN A 53 -1.93 -13.79 22.28
CA GLN A 53 -2.07 -14.32 23.64
C GLN A 53 -2.81 -15.66 23.64
N ALA A 54 -3.92 -15.76 22.92
CA ALA A 54 -4.77 -16.95 22.91
C ALA A 54 -4.03 -18.25 22.55
N PRO A 55 -3.31 -18.35 21.41
CA PRO A 55 -2.57 -19.57 21.08
C PRO A 55 -1.40 -19.85 22.02
N ILE A 56 -0.75 -18.80 22.57
CA ILE A 56 0.32 -18.97 23.56
C ILE A 56 -0.24 -19.58 24.85
N ASN A 57 -1.30 -19.00 25.40
CA ASN A 57 -1.93 -19.45 26.64
C ASN A 57 -2.49 -20.86 26.47
N LYS A 58 -3.20 -21.14 25.37
CA LYS A 58 -3.67 -22.49 25.06
C LYS A 58 -2.53 -23.52 25.07
N ARG A 59 -1.38 -23.18 24.44
CA ARG A 59 -0.23 -24.09 24.41
C ARG A 59 0.39 -24.29 25.81
N ILE A 60 0.43 -23.25 26.64
CA ILE A 60 0.89 -23.34 28.02
C ILE A 60 -0.05 -24.26 28.82
N ASP A 61 -1.36 -24.07 28.70
CA ASP A 61 -2.38 -24.88 29.37
C ASP A 61 -2.32 -26.35 28.94
N ASP A 62 -2.13 -26.63 27.65
CA ASP A 62 -1.98 -27.99 27.12
C ASP A 62 -0.73 -28.68 27.69
N ILE A 63 0.39 -27.94 27.82
CA ILE A 63 1.62 -28.46 28.43
C ILE A 63 1.42 -28.67 29.93
N GLU A 64 0.72 -27.78 30.62
CA GLU A 64 0.42 -27.93 32.04
C GLU A 64 -0.41 -29.18 32.30
N ARG A 65 -1.48 -29.39 31.52
CA ARG A 65 -2.36 -30.57 31.63
C ARG A 65 -1.64 -31.88 31.31
N SER A 66 -0.78 -31.90 30.27
CA SER A 66 -0.12 -33.13 29.81
C SER A 66 1.19 -33.45 30.52
N GLN A 67 1.90 -32.43 31.01
CA GLN A 67 3.29 -32.52 31.42
C GLN A 67 3.62 -31.79 32.73
N GLY A 68 2.62 -31.14 33.34
CA GLY A 68 2.73 -30.47 34.63
C GLY A 68 3.22 -29.02 34.56
N ILE A 69 2.92 -28.26 35.62
CA ILE A 69 3.18 -26.81 35.71
C ILE A 69 4.65 -26.43 35.56
N LYS A 70 5.59 -27.29 36.01
CA LYS A 70 7.04 -27.04 35.87
C LYS A 70 7.45 -26.93 34.40
N LYS A 71 6.96 -27.83 33.55
CA LYS A 71 7.25 -27.81 32.11
C LYS A 71 6.52 -26.67 31.40
N ALA A 72 5.31 -26.32 31.83
CA ALA A 72 4.58 -25.16 31.31
C ALA A 72 5.33 -23.84 31.59
N ASN A 73 5.81 -23.67 32.82
CA ASN A 73 6.62 -22.51 33.23
C ASN A 73 7.95 -22.46 32.46
N ALA A 74 8.62 -23.60 32.27
CA ALA A 74 9.84 -23.68 31.46
C ALA A 74 9.56 -23.31 29.99
N HIS A 75 8.40 -23.71 29.44
CA HIS A 75 7.99 -23.34 28.09
C HIS A 75 7.76 -21.83 27.96
N LEU A 76 7.02 -21.23 28.90
CA LEU A 76 6.80 -19.78 28.97
C LEU A 76 8.13 -19.03 28.99
N LEU A 77 9.03 -19.35 29.92
CA LEU A 77 10.30 -18.63 30.04
C LEU A 77 11.21 -18.87 28.82
N ASN A 78 11.43 -20.12 28.41
CA ASN A 78 12.48 -20.44 27.44
C ASN A 78 12.05 -20.30 25.97
N HIS A 79 10.77 -20.51 25.65
CA HIS A 79 10.28 -20.46 24.27
C HIS A 79 9.48 -19.21 23.97
N VAL A 80 8.62 -18.78 24.90
CA VAL A 80 7.82 -17.58 24.70
C VAL A 80 8.70 -16.35 24.97
N ILE A 81 9.21 -16.19 26.20
CA ILE A 81 9.94 -14.98 26.59
C ILE A 81 11.33 -14.90 25.95
N LEU A 82 12.14 -15.96 25.98
CA LEU A 82 13.51 -15.85 25.44
C LEU A 82 13.59 -15.88 23.91
N ARG A 83 12.60 -16.44 23.19
CA ARG A 83 12.69 -16.64 21.72
C ARG A 83 11.63 -15.92 20.92
N THR A 84 10.42 -15.74 21.46
CA THR A 84 9.29 -15.18 20.70
C THR A 84 9.06 -13.72 21.06
N ALA A 85 9.08 -13.36 22.34
CA ALA A 85 8.86 -11.99 22.80
C ALA A 85 9.81 -10.96 22.16
N PRO A 86 11.14 -11.19 22.05
CA PRO A 86 12.06 -10.19 21.49
C PRO A 86 11.73 -9.86 20.03
N ARG A 87 11.25 -10.85 19.28
CA ARG A 87 10.81 -10.68 17.89
C ARG A 87 9.54 -9.85 17.79
N LEU A 88 8.59 -10.07 18.71
CA LEU A 88 7.35 -9.29 18.76
C LEU A 88 7.60 -7.86 19.24
N GLU A 89 8.60 -7.65 20.08
CA GLU A 89 9.02 -6.32 20.55
C GLU A 89 9.68 -5.49 19.47
N LEU A 90 10.58 -6.07 18.67
CA LEU A 90 11.11 -5.39 17.48
C LEU A 90 9.99 -4.90 16.56
N ILE A 91 8.94 -5.72 16.40
CA ILE A 91 7.74 -5.31 15.67
C ILE A 91 7.01 -4.21 16.44
N ALA A 92 6.77 -4.36 17.73
CA ALA A 92 6.06 -3.37 18.53
C ALA A 92 6.72 -1.99 18.48
N GLU A 93 8.05 -1.91 18.58
CA GLU A 93 8.83 -0.67 18.45
C GLU A 93 8.58 0.05 17.12
N LYS A 94 8.32 -0.71 16.06
CA LYS A 94 8.07 -0.18 14.72
C LYS A 94 6.68 0.43 14.55
N TYR A 95 5.65 -0.17 15.16
CA TYR A 95 4.26 0.22 14.91
C TYR A 95 3.62 1.02 16.04
N LYS A 96 4.01 0.74 17.30
CA LYS A 96 3.44 1.43 18.45
C LYS A 96 3.90 2.88 18.50
N ILE A 97 3.02 3.72 19.02
CA ILE A 97 3.32 5.10 19.38
C ILE A 97 3.82 5.09 20.82
N ASN A 98 5.08 5.48 21.02
CA ASN A 98 5.74 5.48 22.34
C ASN A 98 5.81 6.87 22.99
N ARG A 99 5.49 7.95 22.27
CA ARG A 99 5.61 9.32 22.80
C ARG A 99 4.44 9.68 23.70
N ASP A 100 4.72 10.35 24.80
CA ASP A 100 3.74 10.88 25.74
C ASP A 100 3.31 12.29 25.31
N SER A 101 2.10 12.39 24.77
CA SER A 101 1.31 13.61 24.83
C SER A 101 0.05 13.27 25.62
N PHE A 102 -0.21 14.03 26.69
CA PHE A 102 -1.39 13.84 27.53
C PHE A 102 -2.68 14.02 26.73
N VAL A 103 -2.70 15.00 25.82
CA VAL A 103 -3.87 15.38 25.01
C VAL A 103 -4.34 14.24 24.10
N THR A 104 -3.41 13.48 23.53
CA THR A 104 -3.74 12.37 22.61
C THR A 104 -3.66 10.99 23.26
N ALA A 105 -3.59 10.91 24.60
CA ALA A 105 -3.30 9.67 25.31
C ALA A 105 -4.32 8.55 25.03
N GLU A 106 -5.59 8.89 24.93
CA GLU A 106 -6.67 7.94 24.64
C GLU A 106 -6.63 7.45 23.18
N LEU A 107 -6.54 8.37 22.21
CA LEU A 107 -6.39 8.04 20.79
C LEU A 107 -5.16 7.17 20.54
N ARG A 108 -4.07 7.43 21.26
CA ARG A 108 -2.84 6.63 21.23
C ARG A 108 -3.07 5.22 21.75
N ARG A 109 -3.75 5.08 22.90
CA ARG A 109 -4.07 3.77 23.49
C ARG A 109 -4.86 2.92 22.49
N ASP A 110 -5.86 3.52 21.88
CA ASP A 110 -6.68 2.88 20.86
C ASP A 110 -5.87 2.54 19.60
N PHE A 111 -5.05 3.47 19.11
CA PHE A 111 -4.15 3.22 17.98
C PHE A 111 -3.20 2.04 18.25
N ASN A 112 -2.62 1.95 19.44
CA ASN A 112 -1.73 0.86 19.81
C ASN A 112 -2.46 -0.50 19.96
N ASN A 113 -3.80 -0.50 19.98
CA ASN A 113 -4.65 -1.69 20.00
C ASN A 113 -5.17 -2.08 18.60
N LEU A 114 -4.76 -1.38 17.52
CA LEU A 114 -5.18 -1.66 16.14
C LEU A 114 -5.12 -3.15 15.72
N PRO A 115 -4.12 -3.97 16.12
CA PRO A 115 -4.08 -5.37 15.72
C PRO A 115 -5.25 -6.23 16.24
N ASP A 116 -5.91 -5.81 17.31
CA ASP A 116 -7.07 -6.49 17.91
C ASP A 116 -8.41 -5.82 17.54
N MET A 117 -8.39 -4.70 16.81
CA MET A 117 -9.61 -3.98 16.46
C MET A 117 -10.34 -4.64 15.29
N ASP A 118 -11.66 -4.81 15.45
CA ASP A 118 -12.56 -5.06 14.34
C ASP A 118 -12.72 -3.82 13.45
N SER A 119 -13.51 -3.95 12.38
CA SER A 119 -13.74 -2.85 11.46
C SER A 119 -14.47 -1.67 12.10
N LYS A 120 -15.46 -1.91 12.95
CA LYS A 120 -16.28 -0.86 13.56
C LYS A 120 -15.46 0.02 14.51
N ARG A 121 -14.70 -0.59 15.42
CA ARG A 121 -13.86 0.15 16.38
C ARG A 121 -12.74 0.93 15.69
N ARG A 122 -12.18 0.37 14.63
CA ARG A 122 -11.17 1.06 13.82
C ARG A 122 -11.75 2.28 13.10
N ASP A 123 -12.98 2.15 12.62
CA ASP A 123 -13.72 3.22 11.96
C ASP A 123 -14.09 4.34 12.93
N GLU A 124 -14.51 4.01 14.15
CA GLU A 124 -14.70 4.97 15.25
C GLU A 124 -13.40 5.71 15.61
N LEU A 125 -12.27 5.00 15.66
CA LEU A 125 -10.95 5.63 15.88
C LEU A 125 -10.59 6.59 14.74
N ALA A 126 -10.85 6.22 13.48
CA ALA A 126 -10.61 7.09 12.34
C ALA A 126 -11.43 8.39 12.41
N PHE A 127 -12.71 8.28 12.79
CA PHE A 127 -13.57 9.43 13.04
C PHE A 127 -13.00 10.33 14.13
N ARG A 128 -12.64 9.77 15.29
CA ARG A 128 -12.12 10.55 16.42
C ARG A 128 -10.80 11.25 16.11
N ILE A 129 -9.89 10.61 15.37
CA ILE A 129 -8.65 11.26 14.93
C ILE A 129 -8.95 12.41 13.96
N ALA A 130 -9.84 12.19 12.98
CA ALA A 130 -10.23 13.24 12.04
C ALA A 130 -10.90 14.42 12.75
N ALA A 131 -11.81 14.15 13.71
CA ALA A 131 -12.46 15.18 14.51
C ALA A 131 -11.45 15.98 15.35
N TYR A 132 -10.47 15.30 15.97
CA TYR A 132 -9.40 15.96 16.70
C TYR A 132 -8.57 16.90 15.80
N LEU A 133 -8.20 16.45 14.60
CA LEU A 133 -7.46 17.29 13.64
C LEU A 133 -8.29 18.48 13.14
N ASN A 134 -9.61 18.32 12.97
CA ASN A 134 -10.49 19.45 12.65
C ASN A 134 -10.57 20.47 13.80
N MET A 135 -10.63 20.01 15.05
CA MET A 135 -10.59 20.88 16.21
C MET A 135 -9.28 21.67 16.28
N GLU A 136 -8.14 21.00 16.13
CA GLU A 136 -6.82 21.67 16.11
C GLU A 136 -6.71 22.68 14.98
N MET A 137 -7.27 22.37 13.80
CA MET A 137 -7.32 23.30 12.68
C MET A 137 -8.13 24.57 13.02
N SER A 138 -9.27 24.43 13.70
CA SER A 138 -10.06 25.57 14.15
C SER A 138 -9.31 26.45 15.16
N LEU A 139 -8.59 25.84 16.11
CA LEU A 139 -7.78 26.59 17.07
C LEU A 139 -6.68 27.40 16.39
N ILE A 140 -6.01 26.82 15.39
CA ILE A 140 -4.96 27.54 14.62
C ILE A 140 -5.57 28.68 13.83
N ALA A 141 -6.76 28.49 13.24
CA ALA A 141 -7.45 29.56 12.53
C ALA A 141 -7.76 30.76 13.45
N ASP A 142 -8.11 30.51 14.71
CA ASP A 142 -8.30 31.56 15.72
C ASP A 142 -6.97 32.21 16.12
N GLU A 143 -5.91 31.41 16.37
CA GLU A 143 -4.56 31.90 16.73
C GLU A 143 -3.92 32.75 15.62
N THR A 144 -4.27 32.48 14.36
CA THR A 144 -3.70 33.13 13.17
C THR A 144 -4.68 34.13 12.52
N ALA A 145 -5.70 34.56 13.27
CA ALA A 145 -6.66 35.53 12.80
C ALA A 145 -5.96 36.84 12.35
N GLY A 146 -6.23 37.26 11.11
CA GLY A 146 -5.63 38.47 10.52
C GLY A 146 -4.31 38.25 9.79
N GLU A 147 -3.72 37.04 9.85
CA GLU A 147 -2.53 36.68 9.07
C GLU A 147 -2.89 36.39 7.60
N PRO A 148 -1.94 36.54 6.66
CA PRO A 148 -2.22 36.30 5.25
C PRO A 148 -2.51 34.80 5.00
N PRO A 149 -3.48 34.45 4.12
CA PRO A 149 -3.97 33.08 3.98
C PRO A 149 -2.91 32.02 3.67
N HIS A 150 -1.85 32.37 2.93
CA HIS A 150 -0.74 31.43 2.65
C HIS A 150 0.02 31.05 3.93
N ARG A 151 0.24 32.00 4.84
CA ARG A 151 0.90 31.77 6.13
C ARG A 151 0.03 30.89 7.02
N VAL A 152 -1.27 31.20 7.07
CA VAL A 152 -2.28 30.38 7.79
C VAL A 152 -2.26 28.94 7.28
N ALA A 153 -2.26 28.74 5.96
CA ALA A 153 -2.26 27.42 5.35
C ALA A 153 -1.01 26.60 5.71
N PHE A 154 0.18 27.22 5.67
CA PHE A 154 1.43 26.55 6.01
C PHE A 154 1.57 26.25 7.51
N GLU A 155 1.17 27.17 8.38
CA GLU A 155 1.20 26.95 9.83
C GLU A 155 0.24 25.81 10.21
N THR A 156 -0.98 25.88 9.67
CA THR A 156 -1.99 24.83 9.85
C THR A 156 -1.48 23.49 9.35
N TYR A 157 -0.94 23.45 8.12
CA TYR A 157 -0.34 22.23 7.57
C TYR A 157 0.77 21.69 8.47
N SER A 158 1.70 22.52 8.91
CA SER A 158 2.83 22.12 9.74
C SER A 158 2.38 21.42 11.02
N ARG A 159 1.44 22.02 11.77
CA ARG A 159 0.92 21.46 13.03
C ARG A 159 0.11 20.19 12.80
N ILE A 160 -0.84 20.20 11.86
CA ILE A 160 -1.68 19.02 11.52
C ILE A 160 -0.84 17.87 10.97
N ALA A 161 0.15 18.15 10.12
CA ALA A 161 1.09 17.17 9.60
C ALA A 161 1.90 16.51 10.72
N ASN A 162 2.40 17.29 11.69
CA ASN A 162 3.12 16.78 12.85
C ASN A 162 2.26 15.88 13.75
N ILE A 163 0.99 16.22 13.98
CA ILE A 163 0.05 15.35 14.70
C ILE A 163 -0.15 14.04 13.93
N ALA A 164 -0.37 14.10 12.62
CA ALA A 164 -0.52 12.90 11.80
C ALA A 164 0.76 12.03 11.81
N ARG A 165 1.96 12.64 11.83
CA ARG A 165 3.24 11.94 12.04
C ARG A 165 3.31 11.24 13.39
N ALA A 166 2.77 11.84 14.45
CA ALA A 166 2.69 11.21 15.77
C ALA A 166 1.84 9.91 15.77
N PHE A 167 0.89 9.79 14.83
CA PHE A 167 0.13 8.56 14.56
C PHE A 167 0.80 7.62 13.53
N ASN A 168 2.13 7.72 13.36
CA ASN A 168 2.90 6.93 12.41
C ASN A 168 2.40 7.02 10.95
N GLN A 169 1.66 8.08 10.59
CA GLN A 169 1.22 8.34 9.22
C GLN A 169 2.15 9.33 8.56
N VAL A 170 2.44 9.14 7.27
CA VAL A 170 3.13 10.16 6.46
C VAL A 170 2.08 11.04 5.78
N PRO A 171 2.02 12.35 6.14
CA PRO A 171 1.11 13.31 5.53
C PRO A 171 1.34 13.46 4.02
N PRO A 172 0.31 13.76 3.22
CA PRO A 172 0.49 14.19 1.83
C PRO A 172 1.34 15.46 1.77
N GLY A 173 2.29 15.56 0.84
CA GLY A 173 3.16 16.74 0.69
C GLY A 173 4.33 16.84 1.69
N PHE A 174 4.46 15.92 2.65
CA PHE A 174 5.40 16.07 3.77
C PHE A 174 6.86 16.24 3.36
N SER A 175 7.34 15.46 2.38
CA SER A 175 8.72 15.59 1.89
C SER A 175 8.99 16.92 1.19
N SER A 176 7.98 17.52 0.55
CA SER A 176 8.11 18.85 -0.07
C SER A 176 8.12 19.93 1.01
N TRP A 177 7.30 19.77 2.06
CA TRP A 177 7.29 20.65 3.21
C TRP A 177 8.62 20.65 3.96
N GLU A 178 9.21 19.48 4.22
CA GLU A 178 10.54 19.35 4.84
C GLU A 178 11.65 20.05 4.04
N LYS A 179 11.45 20.23 2.73
CA LYS A 179 12.38 20.90 1.81
C LYS A 179 12.04 22.37 1.58
N GLY A 180 10.97 22.89 2.17
CA GLY A 180 10.48 24.25 1.92
C GLY A 180 9.95 24.47 0.50
N SER A 181 9.54 23.42 -0.20
CA SER A 181 9.08 23.45 -1.60
C SER A 181 7.62 23.00 -1.75
N LEU A 182 6.82 23.11 -0.69
CA LEU A 182 5.39 22.79 -0.73
C LEU A 182 4.62 24.03 -1.17
N GLU A 183 3.83 23.91 -2.23
CA GLU A 183 2.96 25.00 -2.69
C GLU A 183 1.73 25.16 -1.80
N PRO A 184 1.18 26.39 -1.65
CA PRO A 184 0.00 26.64 -0.80
C PRO A 184 -1.21 25.76 -1.14
N ASP A 185 -1.57 25.62 -2.41
CA ASP A 185 -2.70 24.79 -2.84
C ASP A 185 -2.50 23.31 -2.50
N ALA A 186 -1.26 22.83 -2.64
CA ALA A 186 -0.90 21.46 -2.26
C ALA A 186 -0.98 21.25 -0.74
N ALA A 187 -0.67 22.27 0.05
CA ALA A 187 -0.85 22.26 1.50
C ALA A 187 -2.35 22.18 1.87
N ILE A 188 -3.20 22.98 1.23
CA ILE A 188 -4.66 22.98 1.43
C ILE A 188 -5.26 21.62 1.06
N SER A 189 -4.93 21.07 -0.11
CA SER A 189 -5.39 19.73 -0.49
C SER A 189 -4.92 18.64 0.47
N ALA A 190 -3.71 18.76 1.00
CA ALA A 190 -3.21 17.84 2.01
C ALA A 190 -3.98 17.96 3.33
N LEU A 191 -4.35 19.18 3.74
CA LEU A 191 -5.19 19.43 4.91
C LEU A 191 -6.57 18.76 4.76
N PHE A 192 -7.24 18.91 3.61
CA PHE A 192 -8.52 18.22 3.36
C PHE A 192 -8.41 16.70 3.47
N ARG A 193 -7.28 16.11 3.07
CA ARG A 193 -7.02 14.68 3.27
C ARG A 193 -6.82 14.33 4.75
N LEU A 194 -6.06 15.15 5.48
CA LEU A 194 -5.72 14.90 6.88
C LEU A 194 -6.92 15.08 7.81
N THR A 195 -7.90 15.92 7.46
CA THR A 195 -9.16 16.07 8.20
C THR A 195 -10.26 15.13 7.72
N SER A 196 -10.02 14.36 6.65
CA SER A 196 -10.98 13.40 6.10
C SER A 196 -11.00 12.09 6.88
N GLU A 197 -12.15 11.76 7.45
CA GLU A 197 -12.41 10.47 8.09
C GLU A 197 -12.14 9.29 7.13
N ASN A 198 -12.62 9.37 5.89
CA ASN A 198 -12.41 8.33 4.87
C ASN A 198 -10.93 8.09 4.55
N TRP A 199 -10.10 9.14 4.64
CA TRP A 199 -8.66 8.98 4.52
C TRP A 199 -8.09 8.19 5.69
N TRP A 200 -8.47 8.54 6.92
CA TRP A 200 -8.04 7.84 8.14
C TRP A 200 -8.52 6.38 8.17
N ARG A 201 -9.77 6.09 7.83
CA ARG A 201 -10.32 4.72 7.73
C ARG A 201 -9.43 3.84 6.85
N ARG A 202 -9.09 4.33 5.66
CA ARG A 202 -8.22 3.63 4.69
C ARG A 202 -6.79 3.46 5.22
N ARG A 203 -6.25 4.47 5.91
CA ARG A 203 -4.89 4.44 6.47
C ARG A 203 -4.78 3.49 7.66
N LEU A 204 -5.68 3.59 8.64
CA LEU A 204 -5.69 2.74 9.82
C LEU A 204 -5.92 1.28 9.46
N LYS A 205 -6.84 0.98 8.52
CA LYS A 205 -7.04 -0.40 8.05
C LYS A 205 -5.74 -0.96 7.49
N ARG A 206 -5.11 -0.23 6.58
CA ARG A 206 -3.86 -0.65 5.95
C ARG A 206 -2.75 -0.84 6.98
N PHE A 207 -2.66 0.06 7.96
CA PHE A 207 -1.65 -0.01 9.01
C PHE A 207 -1.85 -1.25 9.89
N ALA A 208 -3.09 -1.49 10.35
CA ALA A 208 -3.46 -2.66 11.13
C ALA A 208 -3.19 -3.97 10.38
N ASP A 209 -3.56 -4.02 9.10
CA ASP A 209 -3.31 -5.13 8.19
C ASP A 209 -1.82 -5.48 8.05
N LEU A 210 -0.97 -4.47 7.82
CA LEU A 210 0.48 -4.63 7.72
C LEU A 210 1.08 -5.07 9.05
N TRP A 211 0.58 -4.53 10.17
CA TRP A 211 1.05 -4.88 11.50
C TRP A 211 0.70 -6.33 11.85
N ARG A 212 -0.56 -6.74 11.63
CA ARG A 212 -1.00 -8.13 11.84
C ARG A 212 -0.16 -9.12 11.03
N GLU A 213 0.07 -8.85 9.74
CA GLU A 213 0.93 -9.71 8.92
C GLU A 213 2.37 -9.74 9.42
N HIS A 214 2.95 -8.61 9.83
CA HIS A 214 4.30 -8.58 10.37
C HIS A 214 4.42 -9.40 11.67
N LEU A 215 3.41 -9.35 12.53
CA LEU A 215 3.34 -10.20 13.72
C LEU A 215 3.33 -11.70 13.34
N GLN A 216 2.58 -12.09 12.30
CA GLN A 216 2.61 -13.47 11.79
C GLN A 216 4.00 -13.89 11.28
N ILE A 217 4.70 -13.00 10.58
CA ILE A 217 6.10 -13.20 10.15
C ILE A 217 7.02 -13.36 11.37
N GLY A 218 6.89 -12.48 12.37
CA GLY A 218 7.66 -12.55 13.62
C GLY A 218 7.45 -13.85 14.40
N LEU A 219 6.22 -14.37 14.40
CA LEU A 219 5.87 -15.64 15.02
C LEU A 219 6.44 -16.86 14.26
N GLY A 220 6.84 -16.70 13.00
CA GLY A 220 7.28 -17.79 12.12
C GLY A 220 6.12 -18.50 11.40
N ASN A 221 4.93 -17.90 11.40
CA ASN A 221 3.75 -18.42 10.71
C ASN A 221 3.79 -18.17 9.20
N VAL A 222 4.68 -17.29 8.75
CA VAL A 222 5.09 -17.16 7.35
C VAL A 222 6.45 -17.84 7.20
N SER A 223 6.42 -19.06 6.69
CA SER A 223 7.61 -19.90 6.52
C SER A 223 7.30 -21.09 5.64
N LYS A 224 8.35 -21.76 5.15
CA LYS A 224 8.26 -23.02 4.40
C LYS A 224 7.46 -24.12 5.13
N LYS A 225 7.40 -24.09 6.47
CA LYS A 225 6.73 -25.14 7.26
C LYS A 225 5.25 -24.88 7.54
N THR A 226 4.80 -23.63 7.45
CA THR A 226 3.48 -23.24 7.93
C THR A 226 2.59 -22.68 6.82
N SER A 227 3.11 -21.66 6.13
CA SER A 227 2.42 -20.91 5.08
C SER A 227 3.47 -20.09 4.35
N ALA A 228 3.78 -20.44 3.11
CA ALA A 228 4.77 -19.71 2.35
C ALA A 228 4.25 -18.34 1.89
N TYR A 229 5.17 -17.39 1.70
CA TYR A 229 4.97 -16.03 1.14
C TYR A 229 4.16 -15.07 2.02
N CYS A 230 3.01 -15.49 2.54
CA CYS A 230 2.20 -14.73 3.48
C CYS A 230 1.38 -15.65 4.39
N SER A 231 0.84 -15.09 5.46
CA SER A 231 0.02 -15.85 6.42
C SER A 231 -1.30 -16.32 5.79
N ARG A 232 -1.84 -17.43 6.29
CA ARG A 232 -3.16 -17.95 5.87
C ARG A 232 -4.27 -16.90 6.01
N THR A 233 -4.20 -16.07 7.05
CA THR A 233 -5.14 -14.95 7.25
C THR A 233 -5.05 -13.95 6.11
N THR A 234 -3.84 -13.56 5.67
CA THR A 234 -3.67 -12.65 4.53
C THR A 234 -4.18 -13.26 3.23
N GLN A 235 -3.93 -14.55 2.98
CA GLN A 235 -4.48 -15.23 1.81
C GLN A 235 -6.01 -15.23 1.81
N PHE A 236 -6.63 -15.55 2.95
CA PHE A 236 -8.09 -15.54 3.10
C PHE A 236 -8.68 -14.14 2.90
N GLU A 237 -8.15 -13.12 3.58
CA GLU A 237 -8.61 -11.73 3.44
C GLU A 237 -8.48 -11.23 1.99
N TRP A 238 -7.41 -11.64 1.28
CA TRP A 238 -7.22 -11.28 -0.13
C TRP A 238 -8.23 -11.98 -1.05
N LYS A 239 -8.52 -13.26 -0.83
CA LYS A 239 -9.56 -13.99 -1.59
C LYS A 239 -10.93 -13.36 -1.39
N GLU A 240 -11.29 -13.04 -0.14
CA GLU A 240 -12.54 -12.35 0.18
C GLU A 240 -12.62 -10.95 -0.44
N GLN A 241 -11.52 -10.20 -0.44
CA GLN A 241 -11.49 -8.91 -1.10
C GLN A 241 -11.73 -9.04 -2.61
N ARG A 242 -11.17 -10.06 -3.26
CA ARG A 242 -11.41 -10.31 -4.69
C ARG A 242 -12.86 -10.71 -4.98
N ARG A 243 -13.44 -11.56 -4.14
CA ARG A 243 -14.86 -11.96 -4.24
C ARG A 243 -15.76 -10.72 -4.20
N ARG A 244 -15.58 -9.86 -3.18
CA ARG A 244 -16.36 -8.60 -3.03
C ARG A 244 -16.14 -7.64 -4.20
N THR A 245 -14.90 -7.50 -4.67
CA THR A 245 -14.62 -6.66 -5.85
C THR A 245 -15.32 -7.22 -7.08
N ARG A 246 -15.36 -8.54 -7.27
CA ARG A 246 -16.07 -9.16 -8.39
C ARG A 246 -17.59 -8.93 -8.31
N GLU A 247 -18.19 -9.14 -7.14
CA GLU A 247 -19.62 -8.87 -6.90
C GLU A 247 -19.98 -7.41 -7.22
N PHE A 248 -19.14 -6.47 -6.79
CA PHE A 248 -19.31 -5.05 -7.13
C PHE A 248 -19.22 -4.79 -8.65
N LEU A 249 -18.29 -5.43 -9.35
CA LEU A 249 -18.17 -5.27 -10.81
C LEU A 249 -19.38 -5.87 -11.55
N GLU A 250 -19.93 -6.97 -11.06
CA GLU A 250 -21.11 -7.65 -11.61
C GLU A 250 -22.40 -6.84 -11.38
N SER A 251 -22.49 -6.12 -10.26
CA SER A 251 -23.64 -5.25 -9.92
C SER A 251 -23.60 -3.88 -10.60
N MET A 252 -22.57 -3.57 -11.39
CA MET A 252 -22.33 -2.24 -11.96
C MET A 252 -22.24 -2.26 -13.50
N GLN A 253 -22.58 -1.12 -14.10
CA GLN A 253 -22.48 -0.82 -15.53
C GLN A 253 -21.72 0.50 -15.73
N LEU A 254 -21.22 0.73 -16.95
CA LEU A 254 -20.73 2.03 -17.38
C LEU A 254 -21.78 2.68 -18.27
N GLU A 255 -22.14 3.92 -17.97
CA GLU A 255 -23.04 4.77 -18.73
C GLU A 255 -22.25 5.92 -19.37
N ASP A 256 -22.44 6.18 -20.67
CA ASP A 256 -21.86 7.34 -21.34
C ASP A 256 -22.78 8.56 -21.33
N GLU A 257 -22.36 9.65 -21.97
CA GLU A 257 -23.11 10.90 -22.06
C GLU A 257 -24.42 10.77 -22.84
N GLU A 258 -24.53 9.77 -23.72
CA GLU A 258 -25.71 9.46 -24.54
C GLU A 258 -26.66 8.49 -23.82
N GLY A 259 -26.30 8.02 -22.62
CA GLY A 259 -27.07 7.05 -21.85
C GLY A 259 -26.84 5.59 -22.26
N ASN A 260 -25.89 5.29 -23.15
CA ASN A 260 -25.55 3.93 -23.52
C ASN A 260 -24.90 3.22 -22.35
N ARG A 261 -25.37 2.00 -22.04
CA ARG A 261 -24.88 1.20 -20.91
C ARG A 261 -24.15 -0.05 -21.35
N ILE A 262 -22.97 -0.28 -20.77
CA ILE A 262 -22.15 -1.48 -20.98
C ILE A 262 -21.78 -2.13 -19.66
N SER A 263 -21.62 -3.45 -19.65
CA SER A 263 -21.26 -4.22 -18.46
C SER A 263 -19.86 -3.84 -17.95
N LEU A 264 -19.75 -3.49 -16.65
CA LEU A 264 -18.45 -3.12 -16.07
C LEU A 264 -17.52 -4.33 -15.93
N ILE A 265 -18.06 -5.51 -15.55
CA ILE A 265 -17.27 -6.73 -15.42
C ILE A 265 -16.69 -7.21 -16.75
N GLU A 266 -17.45 -7.13 -17.85
CA GLU A 266 -16.94 -7.50 -19.18
C GLU A 266 -15.78 -6.60 -19.62
N LYS A 267 -15.89 -5.28 -19.37
CA LYS A 267 -14.79 -4.36 -19.65
C LYS A 267 -13.59 -4.57 -18.73
N TYR A 268 -13.82 -4.98 -17.50
CA TYR A 268 -12.75 -5.34 -16.58
C TYR A 268 -12.01 -6.61 -17.06
N ASP A 269 -12.74 -7.66 -17.41
CA ASP A 269 -12.20 -8.95 -17.86
C ASP A 269 -11.53 -8.87 -19.24
N GLY A 270 -11.97 -7.94 -20.10
CA GLY A 270 -11.31 -7.61 -21.37
C GLY A 270 -10.10 -6.68 -21.26
N SER A 271 -9.68 -6.30 -20.05
CA SER A 271 -8.57 -5.36 -19.82
C SER A 271 -7.34 -6.03 -19.22
N ASN A 272 -6.25 -5.28 -19.08
CA ASN A 272 -5.05 -5.69 -18.34
C ASN A 272 -5.27 -5.95 -16.84
N ALA A 273 -6.48 -5.75 -16.32
CA ALA A 273 -6.86 -6.22 -14.99
C ALA A 273 -7.04 -7.75 -14.95
N ASN A 274 -7.37 -8.36 -16.09
CA ASN A 274 -7.36 -9.81 -16.25
C ASN A 274 -5.91 -10.33 -16.20
N PRO A 275 -5.58 -11.25 -15.27
CA PRO A 275 -4.25 -11.84 -15.14
C PRO A 275 -3.72 -12.46 -16.44
N GLU A 276 -4.58 -13.11 -17.22
CA GLU A 276 -4.19 -13.76 -18.48
C GLU A 276 -3.74 -12.74 -19.53
N ILE A 277 -4.56 -11.71 -19.79
CA ILE A 277 -4.21 -10.62 -20.72
C ILE A 277 -2.92 -9.94 -20.27
N ARG A 278 -2.78 -9.69 -18.97
CA ARG A 278 -1.58 -9.08 -18.40
C ARG A 278 -0.33 -9.95 -18.59
N ARG A 279 -0.46 -11.27 -18.44
CA ARG A 279 0.62 -12.23 -18.69
C ARG A 279 1.00 -12.23 -20.17
N CYS A 280 0.02 -12.32 -21.07
CA CYS A 280 0.25 -12.25 -22.52
C CYS A 280 0.97 -10.96 -22.92
N GLU A 281 0.50 -9.78 -22.49
CA GLU A 281 1.17 -8.51 -22.78
C GLU A 281 2.61 -8.50 -22.26
N MET A 282 2.85 -9.03 -21.07
CA MET A 282 4.21 -9.07 -20.51
C MET A 282 5.13 -9.99 -21.31
N MET A 283 4.64 -11.16 -21.76
CA MET A 283 5.39 -12.07 -22.61
C MET A 283 5.69 -11.44 -23.98
N THR A 284 4.73 -10.77 -24.61
CA THR A 284 4.93 -10.01 -25.86
C THR A 284 6.04 -8.98 -25.69
N ARG A 285 6.07 -8.27 -24.57
CA ARG A 285 7.06 -7.22 -24.31
C ARG A 285 8.47 -7.76 -24.10
N ILE A 286 8.60 -8.85 -23.36
CA ILE A 286 9.90 -9.49 -23.11
C ILE A 286 10.42 -10.12 -24.39
N ARG A 287 9.56 -10.80 -25.15
CA ARG A 287 9.93 -11.34 -26.46
C ARG A 287 10.35 -10.23 -27.42
N GLY A 288 9.67 -9.10 -27.41
CA GLY A 288 10.08 -7.94 -28.21
C GLY A 288 11.45 -7.37 -27.79
N PHE A 289 11.78 -7.36 -26.50
CA PHE A 289 13.13 -6.99 -26.04
C PHE A 289 14.19 -8.00 -26.47
N GLU A 290 13.88 -9.30 -26.42
CA GLU A 290 14.78 -10.35 -26.92
C GLU A 290 15.02 -10.20 -28.43
N ASN A 291 13.97 -9.97 -29.23
CA ASN A 291 14.11 -9.74 -30.67
C ASN A 291 15.01 -8.52 -30.95
N VAL A 292 14.80 -7.41 -30.25
CA VAL A 292 15.65 -6.20 -30.36
C VAL A 292 17.08 -6.50 -29.94
N SER A 293 17.29 -7.32 -28.91
CA SER A 293 18.62 -7.75 -28.47
C SER A 293 19.35 -8.52 -29.57
N LEU A 294 18.70 -9.52 -30.16
CA LEU A 294 19.28 -10.36 -31.20
C LEU A 294 19.65 -9.55 -32.44
N GLU A 295 18.75 -8.67 -32.89
CA GLU A 295 18.96 -7.83 -34.06
C GLU A 295 20.12 -6.85 -33.89
N LEU A 296 20.27 -6.28 -32.69
CA LEU A 296 21.31 -5.28 -32.40
C LEU A 296 22.59 -5.90 -31.80
N GLY A 297 22.68 -7.23 -31.71
CA GLY A 297 23.87 -7.92 -31.20
C GLY A 297 24.13 -7.79 -29.69
N TYR A 298 23.08 -7.56 -28.89
CA TYR A 298 23.17 -7.57 -27.42
C TYR A 298 23.12 -9.00 -26.87
N VAL A 299 23.72 -9.20 -25.70
CA VAL A 299 23.68 -10.46 -24.93
C VAL A 299 22.86 -10.27 -23.66
N ALA A 300 22.42 -11.38 -23.07
CA ALA A 300 21.57 -11.39 -21.90
C ALA A 300 22.18 -12.16 -20.73
N ASP A 301 22.00 -11.62 -19.53
CA ASP A 301 22.29 -12.30 -18.27
C ASP A 301 21.02 -12.34 -17.40
N PHE A 302 20.84 -13.44 -16.69
CA PHE A 302 19.85 -13.58 -15.63
C PHE A 302 20.50 -13.35 -14.26
N TYR A 303 20.01 -12.36 -13.54
CA TYR A 303 20.52 -11.97 -12.22
C TYR A 303 19.53 -12.35 -11.14
N THR A 304 20.04 -12.88 -10.03
CA THR A 304 19.31 -13.01 -8.77
C THR A 304 19.98 -12.14 -7.72
N LEU A 305 19.21 -11.24 -7.12
CA LEU A 305 19.64 -10.31 -6.08
C LEU A 305 18.76 -10.50 -4.83
N THR A 306 19.39 -10.80 -3.70
CA THR A 306 18.70 -11.06 -2.43
C THR A 306 19.20 -10.12 -1.33
N ALA A 307 18.57 -10.19 -0.15
CA ALA A 307 18.92 -9.35 1.00
C ALA A 307 19.81 -10.11 2.01
N PRO A 308 20.57 -9.38 2.86
CA PRO A 308 21.31 -9.99 3.95
C PRO A 308 20.47 -10.83 4.90
N SER A 309 21.09 -11.74 5.65
CA SER A 309 20.36 -12.66 6.53
C SER A 309 19.50 -11.94 7.58
N LYS A 310 19.86 -10.73 8.03
CA LYS A 310 19.06 -9.94 8.99
C LYS A 310 17.68 -9.55 8.47
N TYR A 311 17.47 -9.62 7.16
CA TYR A 311 16.18 -9.35 6.54
C TYR A 311 15.20 -10.53 6.58
N HIS A 312 15.72 -11.75 6.78
CA HIS A 312 14.96 -12.99 6.70
C HIS A 312 14.46 -13.45 8.07
N ALA A 313 13.13 -13.55 8.22
CA ALA A 313 12.50 -13.93 9.48
C ALA A 313 12.70 -15.41 9.82
N THR A 314 12.78 -16.27 8.81
CA THR A 314 13.03 -17.71 8.98
C THR A 314 14.12 -18.21 8.04
N THR A 315 14.80 -19.29 8.42
CA THR A 315 15.83 -19.93 7.60
C THR A 315 15.19 -20.75 6.48
N SER A 316 15.99 -21.21 5.50
CA SER A 316 15.56 -22.12 4.42
C SER A 316 14.91 -23.41 4.91
N ALA A 317 15.28 -23.86 6.11
CA ALA A 317 14.68 -24.99 6.79
C ALA A 317 13.38 -24.64 7.55
N GLY A 318 12.89 -23.40 7.48
CA GLY A 318 11.65 -22.93 8.11
C GLY A 318 11.74 -22.67 9.62
N TYR A 319 12.95 -22.58 10.20
CA TYR A 319 13.13 -22.24 11.61
C TYR A 319 13.32 -20.73 11.81
N LYS A 320 12.95 -20.20 12.98
CA LYS A 320 13.16 -18.79 13.32
C LYS A 320 14.64 -18.42 13.18
N ASN A 321 14.94 -17.39 12.37
CA ASN A 321 16.29 -16.90 12.20
C ASN A 321 16.69 -15.99 13.37
N ARG A 322 17.81 -16.30 14.03
CA ARG A 322 18.34 -15.50 15.15
C ARG A 322 18.94 -14.16 14.72
N LYS A 323 19.33 -14.02 13.45
CA LYS A 323 19.91 -12.79 12.90
C LYS A 323 18.84 -11.76 12.50
N TRP A 324 17.56 -12.15 12.45
CA TRP A 324 16.49 -11.28 11.97
C TRP A 324 16.30 -10.05 12.87
N GLN A 325 16.29 -8.86 12.27
CA GLN A 325 16.22 -7.58 12.97
C GLN A 325 14.85 -6.89 12.81
N GLY A 326 13.76 -7.65 12.67
CA GLY A 326 12.41 -7.08 12.63
C GLY A 326 12.06 -6.40 11.30
N SER A 327 12.77 -6.70 10.21
CA SER A 327 12.43 -6.22 8.87
C SER A 327 11.17 -6.90 8.35
N ASN A 328 10.31 -6.12 7.70
CA ASN A 328 9.20 -6.67 6.93
C ASN A 328 9.49 -6.65 5.41
N PRO A 329 8.65 -7.29 4.58
CA PRO A 329 8.85 -7.34 3.13
C PRO A 329 8.94 -5.95 2.48
N ALA A 330 8.20 -4.95 2.97
CA ALA A 330 8.29 -3.59 2.44
C ALA A 330 9.63 -2.91 2.77
N ASP A 331 10.25 -3.17 3.93
CA ASP A 331 11.59 -2.66 4.25
C ASP A 331 12.64 -3.31 3.36
N THR A 332 12.56 -4.63 3.19
CA THR A 332 13.48 -5.38 2.33
C THR A 332 13.37 -4.90 0.88
N GLN A 333 12.14 -4.66 0.39
CA GLN A 333 11.94 -4.09 -0.93
C GLN A 333 12.55 -2.69 -1.03
N ARG A 334 12.46 -1.86 0.02
CA ARG A 334 13.10 -0.53 0.06
C ARG A 334 14.63 -0.65 0.02
N TYR A 335 15.20 -1.61 0.74
CA TYR A 335 16.63 -1.93 0.69
C TYR A 335 17.08 -2.30 -0.73
N LEU A 336 16.41 -3.27 -1.38
CA LEU A 336 16.74 -3.68 -2.75
C LEU A 336 16.59 -2.54 -3.76
N CYS A 337 15.56 -1.71 -3.62
CA CYS A 337 15.42 -0.47 -4.40
C CYS A 337 16.59 0.49 -4.19
N GLY A 338 17.12 0.60 -2.95
CA GLY A 338 18.30 1.41 -2.64
C GLY A 338 19.58 0.87 -3.28
N VAL A 339 19.81 -0.45 -3.21
CA VAL A 339 20.92 -1.12 -3.90
C VAL A 339 20.83 -0.87 -5.41
N TRP A 340 19.65 -1.06 -6.00
CA TRP A 340 19.41 -0.85 -7.42
C TRP A 340 19.58 0.62 -7.85
N ALA A 341 19.17 1.57 -7.01
CA ALA A 341 19.39 2.99 -7.27
C ALA A 341 20.89 3.31 -7.38
N LYS A 342 21.72 2.75 -6.48
CA LYS A 342 23.18 2.88 -6.51
C LYS A 342 23.78 2.26 -7.76
N ILE A 343 23.37 1.02 -8.09
CA ILE A 343 23.78 0.32 -9.32
C ILE A 343 23.48 1.17 -10.55
N ARG A 344 22.22 1.59 -10.75
CA ARG A 344 21.83 2.41 -11.91
C ARG A 344 22.62 3.71 -12.00
N ALA A 345 22.85 4.37 -10.86
CA ALA A 345 23.63 5.59 -10.83
C ALA A 345 25.09 5.36 -11.25
N LYS A 346 25.71 4.24 -10.86
CA LYS A 346 27.06 3.87 -11.29
C LYS A 346 27.10 3.50 -12.77
N LEU A 347 26.20 2.63 -13.24
CA LEU A 347 26.11 2.26 -14.65
C LEU A 347 25.91 3.47 -15.57
N ALA A 348 25.09 4.44 -15.17
CA ALA A 348 24.89 5.67 -15.93
C ALA A 348 26.16 6.54 -16.02
N ARG A 349 26.92 6.68 -14.92
CA ARG A 349 28.19 7.42 -14.91
C ARG A 349 29.26 6.75 -15.77
N ASP A 350 29.24 5.42 -15.84
CA ASP A 350 30.22 4.64 -16.60
C ASP A 350 29.83 4.45 -18.07
N GLY A 351 28.67 4.96 -18.50
CA GLY A 351 28.20 4.77 -19.87
C GLY A 351 27.88 3.31 -20.21
N LEU A 352 27.32 2.56 -19.24
CA LEU A 352 26.95 1.15 -19.36
C LEU A 352 25.41 1.01 -19.45
N PRO A 353 24.81 1.25 -20.63
CA PRO A 353 23.37 1.21 -20.79
C PRO A 353 22.85 -0.23 -20.74
N ILE A 354 21.71 -0.42 -20.08
CA ILE A 354 21.04 -1.71 -19.95
C ILE A 354 19.53 -1.58 -20.17
N PHE A 355 18.89 -2.64 -20.66
CA PHE A 355 17.44 -2.76 -20.76
C PHE A 355 17.00 -4.16 -20.38
N GLY A 356 15.72 -4.37 -20.08
CA GLY A 356 15.22 -5.67 -19.62
C GLY A 356 14.05 -5.59 -18.65
N ILE A 357 13.97 -6.54 -17.74
CA ILE A 357 12.89 -6.62 -16.75
C ILE A 357 13.42 -7.08 -15.39
N ARG A 358 12.83 -6.52 -14.33
CA ARG A 358 12.98 -6.98 -12.95
C ARG A 358 11.65 -7.54 -12.44
N VAL A 359 11.70 -8.73 -11.88
CA VAL A 359 10.64 -9.41 -11.14
C VAL A 359 11.00 -9.42 -9.65
N ALA A 360 10.08 -8.98 -8.79
CA ALA A 360 10.18 -9.12 -7.35
C ALA A 360 9.25 -10.24 -6.89
N GLU A 361 9.82 -11.28 -6.31
CA GLU A 361 9.13 -12.51 -5.90
C GLU A 361 9.30 -12.72 -4.39
N PRO A 362 8.27 -13.20 -3.66
CA PRO A 362 8.46 -13.58 -2.27
C PRO A 362 9.27 -14.86 -2.15
N HIS A 363 10.25 -14.85 -1.26
CA HIS A 363 10.83 -16.09 -0.74
C HIS A 363 9.89 -16.72 0.30
N HIS A 364 10.13 -17.97 0.72
CA HIS A 364 9.21 -18.72 1.59
C HIS A 364 8.83 -18.03 2.91
N ASP A 365 9.64 -17.09 3.40
CA ASP A 365 9.40 -16.29 4.62
C ASP A 365 8.78 -14.91 4.33
N GLY A 366 8.39 -14.66 3.08
CA GLY A 366 7.85 -13.40 2.59
C GLY A 366 8.91 -12.37 2.21
N THR A 367 10.20 -12.66 2.37
CA THR A 367 11.28 -11.71 2.05
C THR A 367 11.42 -11.58 0.53
N PRO A 368 11.31 -10.35 -0.05
CA PRO A 368 11.43 -10.17 -1.50
C PRO A 368 12.82 -10.53 -2.02
N HIS A 369 12.87 -11.28 -3.11
CA HIS A 369 14.03 -11.48 -3.97
C HIS A 369 13.80 -10.84 -5.33
N TRP A 370 14.85 -10.35 -5.96
CA TRP A 370 14.79 -9.78 -7.31
C TRP A 370 15.42 -10.73 -8.32
N HIS A 371 14.66 -11.08 -9.34
CA HIS A 371 15.10 -11.81 -10.50
C HIS A 371 15.06 -10.89 -11.72
N MET A 372 16.15 -10.77 -12.45
CA MET A 372 16.30 -9.76 -13.50
C MET A 372 16.83 -10.39 -14.77
N LEU A 373 16.13 -10.18 -15.88
CA LEU A 373 16.66 -10.46 -17.21
C LEU A 373 17.14 -9.13 -17.78
N ILE A 374 18.45 -9.02 -18.03
CA ILE A 374 19.08 -7.78 -18.48
C ILE A 374 19.85 -8.03 -19.77
N PHE A 375 19.62 -7.16 -20.75
CA PHE A 375 20.30 -7.12 -22.04
C PHE A 375 21.35 -5.99 -22.04
N MET A 376 22.54 -6.30 -22.54
CA MET A 376 23.70 -5.40 -22.54
C MET A 376 24.68 -5.72 -23.67
N ARG A 377 25.57 -4.78 -24.00
CA ARG A 377 26.57 -5.01 -25.06
C ARG A 377 27.52 -6.12 -24.62
N PRO A 378 28.00 -6.98 -25.54
CA PRO A 378 28.97 -8.03 -25.20
C PRO A 378 30.21 -7.50 -24.48
N SER A 379 30.71 -6.33 -24.89
CA SER A 379 31.87 -5.66 -24.29
C SER A 379 31.67 -5.21 -22.84
N ASP A 380 30.41 -5.04 -22.41
CA ASP A 380 30.07 -4.40 -21.13
C ASP A 380 29.76 -5.42 -20.03
N VAL A 381 29.61 -6.70 -20.38
CA VAL A 381 29.13 -7.76 -19.49
C VAL A 381 29.92 -7.81 -18.18
N ASP A 382 31.25 -7.86 -18.26
CA ASP A 382 32.09 -8.00 -17.08
C ASP A 382 32.06 -6.74 -16.20
N ALA A 383 32.03 -5.56 -16.82
CA ALA A 383 31.91 -4.29 -16.10
C ALA A 383 30.56 -4.19 -15.36
N ILE A 384 29.47 -4.57 -16.02
CA ILE A 384 28.13 -4.57 -15.42
C ILE A 384 28.06 -5.59 -14.27
N ARG A 385 28.55 -6.82 -14.48
CA ARG A 385 28.61 -7.85 -13.44
C ARG A 385 29.41 -7.38 -12.24
N LEU A 386 30.54 -6.70 -12.45
CA LEU A 386 31.37 -6.16 -11.38
C LEU A 386 30.64 -5.08 -10.57
N VAL A 387 30.01 -4.11 -11.25
CA VAL A 387 29.23 -3.04 -10.60
C VAL A 387 28.07 -3.61 -9.80
N MET A 388 27.29 -4.52 -10.39
CA MET A 388 26.14 -5.15 -9.73
C MET A 388 26.58 -5.96 -8.51
N ARG A 389 27.61 -6.80 -8.67
CA ARG A 389 28.16 -7.62 -7.58
C ARG A 389 28.67 -6.77 -6.42
N GLY A 390 29.44 -5.72 -6.72
CA GLY A 390 30.02 -4.82 -5.70
C GLY A 390 28.96 -4.18 -4.80
N HIS A 391 27.88 -3.67 -5.40
CA HIS A 391 26.79 -3.07 -4.62
C HIS A 391 25.87 -4.11 -3.95
N ALA A 392 25.64 -5.26 -4.57
CA ALA A 392 24.82 -6.33 -3.99
C ALA A 392 25.45 -6.95 -2.72
N MET A 393 26.78 -7.07 -2.72
CA MET A 393 27.54 -7.74 -1.66
C MET A 393 28.06 -6.77 -0.59
N SER A 394 27.86 -5.45 -0.73
CA SER A 394 28.50 -4.48 0.18
C SER A 394 27.97 -4.53 1.61
N GLU A 395 26.68 -4.76 1.80
CA GLU A 395 26.06 -4.78 3.14
C GLU A 395 26.19 -6.16 3.78
N ASP A 396 26.61 -6.19 5.05
CA ASP A 396 26.91 -7.39 5.83
C ASP A 396 27.88 -8.34 5.08
N PHE A 397 28.91 -7.78 4.44
CA PHE A 397 29.88 -8.53 3.63
C PHE A 397 30.56 -9.66 4.43
N GLU A 398 30.72 -9.49 5.74
CA GLU A 398 31.28 -10.47 6.65
C GLU A 398 30.50 -11.80 6.73
N GLU A 399 29.24 -11.84 6.25
CA GLU A 399 28.45 -13.07 6.14
C GLU A 399 28.78 -13.89 4.88
N LEU A 400 29.47 -13.30 3.89
CA LEU A 400 29.73 -13.86 2.56
C LEU A 400 31.05 -14.66 2.50
N ARG A 401 31.31 -15.46 3.53
CA ARG A 401 32.59 -16.19 3.69
C ARG A 401 32.76 -17.41 2.80
N SER A 402 31.66 -17.89 2.19
CA SER A 402 31.67 -19.06 1.30
C SER A 402 31.07 -18.71 -0.05
N ASP A 403 31.43 -19.45 -1.09
CA ASP A 403 30.86 -19.25 -2.43
C ASP A 403 29.36 -19.52 -2.45
N LYS A 404 28.87 -20.43 -1.61
CA LYS A 404 27.43 -20.63 -1.40
C LYS A 404 26.75 -19.38 -0.87
N ALA A 405 27.34 -18.71 0.12
CA ALA A 405 26.79 -17.47 0.68
C ALA A 405 26.84 -16.32 -0.35
N LYS A 406 27.94 -16.20 -1.09
CA LYS A 406 28.07 -15.23 -2.19
C LYS A 406 27.01 -15.45 -3.27
N LYS A 407 26.85 -16.69 -3.75
CA LYS A 407 25.80 -17.07 -4.73
C LYS A 407 24.40 -16.82 -4.19
N ALA A 408 24.14 -17.11 -2.91
CA ALA A 408 22.84 -16.82 -2.30
C ALA A 408 22.52 -15.32 -2.27
N ARG A 409 23.53 -14.44 -2.11
CA ARG A 409 23.36 -12.99 -2.13
C ARG A 409 23.17 -12.44 -3.55
N PHE A 410 24.05 -12.86 -4.45
CA PHE A 410 24.08 -12.40 -5.83
C PHE A 410 24.56 -13.51 -6.74
N TYR A 411 23.72 -13.89 -7.69
CA TYR A 411 24.00 -14.92 -8.68
C TYR A 411 23.74 -14.38 -10.08
N VAL A 412 24.57 -14.79 -11.03
CA VAL A 412 24.48 -14.45 -12.44
C VAL A 412 24.52 -15.74 -13.24
N GLU A 413 23.57 -15.90 -14.13
CA GLU A 413 23.51 -16.97 -15.10
C GLU A 413 23.47 -16.36 -16.51
N PRO A 414 24.54 -16.53 -17.32
CA PRO A 414 24.51 -16.10 -18.71
C PRO A 414 23.43 -16.85 -19.48
N ILE A 415 22.66 -16.15 -20.31
CA ILE A 415 21.66 -16.80 -21.14
C ILE A 415 22.36 -17.54 -22.28
N ASP A 416 22.07 -18.82 -22.39
CA ASP A 416 22.58 -19.70 -23.43
C ASP A 416 21.46 -19.97 -24.45
N PRO A 417 21.58 -19.45 -25.69
CA PRO A 417 20.57 -19.64 -26.73
C PRO A 417 20.27 -21.12 -27.02
N ASP A 418 21.24 -22.02 -26.82
CA ASP A 418 21.09 -23.45 -27.08
C ASP A 418 20.26 -24.17 -26.00
N LYS A 419 20.21 -23.60 -24.78
CA LYS A 419 19.42 -24.15 -23.65
C LYS A 419 18.03 -23.56 -23.56
N GLY A 420 17.81 -22.39 -24.14
CA GLY A 420 16.50 -21.76 -24.18
C GLY A 420 16.55 -20.26 -24.43
N SER A 421 15.42 -19.71 -24.89
CA SER A 421 15.25 -18.27 -25.08
C SER A 421 15.42 -17.48 -23.78
N ALA A 422 15.91 -16.25 -23.87
CA ALA A 422 15.98 -15.30 -22.75
C ALA A 422 14.58 -15.10 -22.12
N THR A 423 13.54 -15.07 -22.96
CA THR A 423 12.14 -15.03 -22.51
C THR A 423 11.78 -16.25 -21.66
N GLY A 424 12.24 -17.45 -22.02
CA GLY A 424 12.01 -18.69 -21.29
C GLY A 424 12.52 -18.65 -19.85
N TYR A 425 13.69 -18.06 -19.63
CA TYR A 425 14.30 -17.94 -18.29
C TYR A 425 13.42 -17.13 -17.31
N VAL A 426 12.79 -16.06 -17.78
CA VAL A 426 11.91 -15.22 -16.93
C VAL A 426 10.44 -15.68 -16.95
N ALA A 427 10.03 -16.49 -17.92
CA ALA A 427 8.65 -16.99 -18.07
C ALA A 427 8.15 -17.70 -16.80
N LYS A 428 8.99 -18.54 -16.18
CA LYS A 428 8.68 -19.23 -14.92
C LYS A 428 8.30 -18.24 -13.82
N TYR A 429 9.07 -17.18 -13.66
CA TYR A 429 8.85 -16.15 -12.64
C TYR A 429 7.59 -15.34 -12.91
N ILE A 430 7.21 -15.18 -14.16
CA ILE A 430 5.98 -14.50 -14.58
C ILE A 430 4.76 -15.33 -14.23
N SER A 431 4.72 -16.60 -14.66
CA SER A 431 3.60 -17.49 -14.40
C SER A 431 3.40 -17.71 -12.89
N LYS A 432 4.50 -17.92 -12.15
CA LYS A 432 4.47 -18.06 -10.68
C LYS A 432 3.90 -16.86 -9.93
N ASN A 433 3.96 -15.65 -10.50
CA ASN A 433 3.64 -14.42 -9.79
C ASN A 433 2.35 -13.73 -10.28
N ILE A 434 1.67 -14.28 -11.30
CA ILE A 434 0.44 -13.71 -11.86
C ILE A 434 -0.76 -14.64 -11.65
N ASP A 435 -0.79 -15.79 -12.31
CA ASP A 435 -1.98 -16.66 -12.42
C ASP A 435 -1.69 -18.15 -12.27
N GLY A 436 -0.41 -18.55 -12.23
CA GLY A 436 -0.02 -19.96 -12.21
C GLY A 436 -0.29 -20.68 -13.55
N TYR A 437 -0.41 -19.95 -14.66
CA TYR A 437 -0.77 -20.50 -15.95
C TYR A 437 0.24 -21.54 -16.46
N ALA A 438 -0.28 -22.64 -17.03
CA ALA A 438 0.48 -23.79 -17.55
C ALA A 438 1.35 -24.50 -16.51
N LEU A 439 1.00 -24.40 -15.22
CA LEU A 439 1.71 -25.05 -14.11
C LEU A 439 0.83 -26.12 -13.42
N ASP A 440 -0.17 -26.66 -14.13
CA ASP A 440 -1.06 -27.69 -13.59
C ASP A 440 -0.28 -28.98 -13.32
N GLY A 441 -0.33 -29.47 -12.08
CA GLY A 441 0.43 -30.65 -11.64
C GLY A 441 1.88 -30.39 -11.22
N GLU A 442 2.40 -29.17 -11.41
CA GLU A 442 3.75 -28.82 -10.98
C GLU A 442 3.81 -28.31 -9.53
N ILE A 443 4.89 -28.70 -8.83
CA ILE A 443 5.13 -28.40 -7.42
C ILE A 443 6.19 -27.32 -7.30
N ASP A 444 5.95 -26.31 -6.47
CA ASP A 444 6.93 -25.28 -6.20
C ASP A 444 8.14 -25.85 -5.43
N ALA A 445 9.36 -25.53 -5.89
CA ALA A 445 10.59 -26.03 -5.29
C ALA A 445 10.79 -25.53 -3.85
N ASP A 446 10.33 -24.31 -3.57
CA ASP A 446 10.51 -23.63 -2.30
C ASP A 446 9.41 -23.99 -1.31
N THR A 447 8.15 -24.02 -1.74
CA THR A 447 6.98 -24.26 -0.86
C THR A 447 6.54 -25.71 -0.79
N LYS A 448 6.85 -26.53 -1.81
CA LYS A 448 6.30 -27.88 -2.00
C LYS A 448 4.77 -27.92 -2.17
N GLU A 449 4.13 -26.79 -2.43
CA GLU A 449 2.70 -26.67 -2.75
C GLU A 449 2.48 -26.63 -4.27
N PRO A 450 1.24 -26.89 -4.76
CA PRO A 450 0.90 -26.69 -6.16
C PRO A 450 1.16 -25.24 -6.60
N LEU A 451 1.76 -25.06 -7.77
CA LEU A 451 2.20 -23.74 -8.25
C LEU A 451 1.06 -22.71 -8.39
N LYS A 452 -0.18 -23.16 -8.62
CA LYS A 452 -1.36 -22.30 -8.66
C LYS A 452 -1.70 -21.68 -7.31
N GLU A 453 -1.59 -22.45 -6.22
CA GLU A 453 -1.81 -21.94 -4.87
C GLU A 453 -0.68 -20.98 -4.46
N ALA A 454 0.56 -21.33 -4.82
CA ALA A 454 1.72 -20.48 -4.64
C ALA A 454 1.57 -19.12 -5.35
N ALA A 455 1.00 -19.08 -6.56
CA ALA A 455 0.76 -17.84 -7.30
C ALA A 455 -0.30 -16.93 -6.66
N LEU A 456 -1.34 -17.51 -6.07
CA LEU A 456 -2.33 -16.76 -5.29
C LEU A 456 -1.70 -16.17 -4.03
N ALA A 457 -0.88 -16.95 -3.31
CA ALA A 457 -0.17 -16.47 -2.13
C ALA A 457 0.85 -15.37 -2.47
N ALA A 458 1.55 -15.46 -3.60
CA ALA A 458 2.45 -14.42 -4.09
C ALA A 458 1.69 -13.12 -4.45
N SER A 459 0.52 -13.24 -5.09
CA SER A 459 -0.34 -12.09 -5.39
C SER A 459 -0.90 -11.44 -4.12
N ALA A 460 -1.30 -12.24 -3.12
CA ALA A 460 -1.75 -11.74 -1.83
C ALA A 460 -0.63 -11.02 -1.08
N TRP A 461 0.58 -11.59 -1.07
CA TRP A 461 1.78 -10.97 -0.53
C TRP A 461 2.08 -9.62 -1.19
N ALA A 462 2.13 -9.56 -2.52
CA ALA A 462 2.44 -8.34 -3.26
C ALA A 462 1.40 -7.25 -2.99
N SER A 463 0.12 -7.61 -2.91
CA SER A 463 -0.97 -6.70 -2.58
C SER A 463 -0.86 -6.17 -1.15
N ARG A 464 -0.65 -7.05 -0.16
CA ARG A 464 -0.52 -6.70 1.26
C ARG A 464 0.60 -5.69 1.45
N TRP A 465 1.78 -5.97 0.90
CA TRP A 465 3.00 -5.18 1.09
C TRP A 465 3.17 -4.06 0.07
N ARG A 466 2.26 -3.94 -0.91
CA ARG A 466 2.29 -2.96 -2.00
C ARG A 466 3.56 -3.03 -2.84
N ILE A 467 4.03 -4.25 -3.10
CA ILE A 467 5.24 -4.51 -3.86
C ILE A 467 4.87 -4.57 -5.34
N ARG A 468 5.47 -3.68 -6.13
CA ARG A 468 5.40 -3.78 -7.60
C ARG A 468 6.24 -4.96 -8.05
N GLN A 469 5.60 -6.09 -8.37
CA GLN A 469 6.28 -7.31 -8.81
C GLN A 469 7.07 -7.12 -10.12
N PHE A 470 6.49 -6.48 -11.13
CA PHE A 470 7.13 -6.37 -12.45
C PHE A 470 7.53 -4.95 -12.81
N GLN A 471 8.78 -4.75 -13.23
CA GLN A 471 9.33 -3.47 -13.64
C GLN A 471 10.24 -3.65 -14.85
N PHE A 472 9.81 -3.14 -16.01
CA PHE A 472 10.68 -3.04 -17.17
C PHE A 472 11.74 -1.94 -16.96
N ILE A 473 12.92 -2.16 -17.54
CA ILE A 473 14.10 -1.31 -17.49
C ILE A 473 14.41 -0.94 -18.94
N GLY A 474 14.56 0.36 -19.23
CA GLY A 474 14.67 0.85 -20.60
C GLY A 474 13.38 0.65 -21.42
N GLY A 475 13.52 0.84 -22.74
CA GLY A 475 12.46 0.69 -23.74
C GLY A 475 11.42 1.81 -23.78
N ALA A 476 10.56 1.74 -24.80
CA ALA A 476 9.49 2.69 -25.01
C ALA A 476 8.33 2.53 -24.00
N PRO A 477 7.58 3.61 -23.66
CA PRO A 477 6.53 3.55 -22.64
C PRO A 477 5.32 2.72 -23.04
N VAL A 478 5.01 1.68 -22.26
CA VAL A 478 3.80 0.84 -22.47
C VAL A 478 2.49 1.64 -22.45
N SER A 479 2.44 2.78 -21.77
CA SER A 479 1.25 3.63 -21.75
C SER A 479 0.96 4.27 -23.11
N VAL A 480 2.00 4.65 -23.87
CA VAL A 480 1.83 5.17 -25.23
C VAL A 480 1.37 4.05 -26.16
N TYR A 481 2.04 2.88 -26.08
CA TYR A 481 1.64 1.67 -26.81
C TYR A 481 0.15 1.31 -26.60
N ARG A 482 -0.31 1.30 -25.35
CA ARG A 482 -1.72 1.00 -25.01
C ARG A 482 -2.71 2.07 -25.45
N GLU A 483 -2.26 3.30 -25.66
CA GLU A 483 -3.11 4.39 -26.12
C GLU A 483 -3.21 4.41 -27.64
N LEU A 484 -2.11 4.15 -28.35
CA LEU A 484 -2.10 3.95 -29.80
C LEU A 484 -3.04 2.83 -30.24
N ARG A 485 -3.07 1.71 -29.51
CA ARG A 485 -3.99 0.58 -29.77
C ARG A 485 -5.47 0.90 -29.53
N ARG A 486 -5.81 2.11 -29.08
CA ARG A 486 -7.21 2.59 -29.06
C ARG A 486 -7.61 3.28 -30.36
N MET A 487 -6.63 3.69 -31.16
CA MET A 487 -6.85 4.25 -32.48
C MET A 487 -7.04 3.09 -33.45
N ALA A 488 -8.17 3.08 -34.16
CA ALA A 488 -8.42 2.13 -35.24
C ALA A 488 -8.08 2.72 -36.62
N ASP A 489 -7.90 4.04 -36.70
CA ASP A 489 -7.75 4.77 -37.95
C ASP A 489 -6.27 4.96 -38.31
N THR A 490 -5.79 4.08 -39.19
CA THR A 490 -4.42 4.10 -39.72
C THR A 490 -4.21 5.24 -40.72
N ASP A 491 -5.26 5.69 -41.41
CA ASP A 491 -5.14 6.74 -42.43
C ASP A 491 -4.92 8.11 -41.78
N THR A 492 -5.59 8.38 -40.65
CA THR A 492 -5.29 9.55 -39.80
C THR A 492 -3.84 9.52 -39.29
N ALA A 493 -3.30 8.35 -38.94
CA ALA A 493 -1.90 8.23 -38.50
C ALA A 493 -0.91 8.56 -39.64
N LYS A 494 -1.15 8.04 -40.85
CA LYS A 494 -0.32 8.31 -42.04
C LYS A 494 -0.40 9.75 -42.52
N ALA A 495 -1.58 10.36 -42.45
CA ALA A 495 -1.78 11.75 -42.82
C ALA A 495 -1.04 12.72 -41.90
N LEU A 496 -0.78 12.32 -40.65
CA LEU A 496 -0.05 13.14 -39.70
C LEU A 496 1.47 13.13 -39.97
N ASP A 497 2.08 11.95 -39.98
CA ASP A 497 3.53 11.78 -40.12
C ASP A 497 3.90 10.30 -40.36
N LEU A 498 4.96 10.05 -41.15
CA LEU A 498 5.39 8.69 -41.49
C LEU A 498 5.97 7.93 -40.28
N ASP A 499 6.77 8.60 -39.43
CA ASP A 499 7.34 7.97 -38.25
C ASP A 499 6.25 7.70 -37.21
N PHE A 500 5.28 8.61 -37.07
CA PHE A 500 4.08 8.38 -36.25
C PHE A 500 3.33 7.12 -36.72
N ALA A 501 3.08 6.99 -38.03
CA ALA A 501 2.39 5.84 -38.60
C ALA A 501 3.16 4.53 -38.35
N ALA A 502 4.48 4.52 -38.48
CA ALA A 502 5.31 3.35 -38.18
C ALA A 502 5.17 2.91 -36.71
N VAL A 503 5.18 3.86 -35.77
CA VAL A 503 4.99 3.59 -34.34
C VAL A 503 3.58 3.07 -34.06
N HIS A 504 2.56 3.66 -34.68
CA HIS A 504 1.16 3.23 -34.57
C HIS A 504 0.98 1.80 -35.09
N ASP A 505 1.43 1.50 -36.30
CA ASP A 505 1.24 0.21 -36.95
C ASP A 505 1.94 -0.92 -36.19
N ALA A 506 3.14 -0.67 -35.67
CA ALA A 506 3.84 -1.62 -34.82
C ALA A 506 3.08 -1.86 -33.50
N ALA A 507 2.49 -0.82 -32.92
CA ALA A 507 1.69 -0.94 -31.71
C ALA A 507 0.40 -1.73 -31.94
N ASP A 508 -0.32 -1.47 -33.04
CA ASP A 508 -1.58 -2.13 -33.39
C ASP A 508 -1.41 -3.63 -33.63
N LYS A 509 -0.42 -4.00 -34.46
CA LYS A 509 -0.03 -5.41 -34.73
C LYS A 509 0.49 -6.17 -33.51
N GLY A 510 0.83 -5.45 -32.45
CA GLY A 510 1.41 -6.02 -31.24
C GLY A 510 2.89 -6.38 -31.35
N ALA A 511 3.58 -5.83 -32.35
CA ALA A 511 5.00 -6.04 -32.60
C ALA A 511 5.84 -5.17 -31.66
N TRP A 512 5.94 -5.56 -30.39
CA TRP A 512 6.61 -4.75 -29.37
C TRP A 512 8.06 -4.36 -29.73
N GLY A 513 8.83 -5.27 -30.34
CA GLY A 513 10.20 -4.98 -30.77
C GLY A 513 10.26 -3.85 -31.81
N GLU A 514 9.40 -3.93 -32.83
CA GLU A 514 9.27 -2.89 -33.86
C GLU A 514 8.80 -1.56 -33.23
N TYR A 515 7.83 -1.60 -32.31
CA TYR A 515 7.36 -0.42 -31.60
C TYR A 515 8.49 0.26 -30.82
N VAL A 516 9.33 -0.51 -30.12
CA VAL A 516 10.47 0.03 -29.37
C VAL A 516 11.49 0.65 -30.33
N LYS A 517 11.80 0.00 -31.44
CA LYS A 517 12.73 0.54 -32.46
C LYS A 517 12.18 1.82 -33.09
N ALA A 518 10.92 1.82 -33.51
CA ALA A 518 10.26 2.97 -34.12
C ALA A 518 10.19 4.16 -33.16
N GLN A 519 10.09 3.93 -31.85
CA GLN A 519 10.16 5.00 -30.84
C GLN A 519 11.57 5.52 -30.56
N GLY A 520 12.62 5.02 -31.23
CA GLY A 520 14.02 5.43 -31.02
C GLY A 520 14.91 4.38 -30.34
N GLY A 521 14.42 3.14 -30.17
CA GLY A 521 15.19 2.01 -29.63
C GLY A 521 15.10 1.83 -28.11
N PRO A 522 15.81 0.81 -27.57
CA PRO A 522 15.69 0.42 -26.15
C PRO A 522 16.25 1.46 -25.15
N PHE A 523 17.04 2.42 -25.63
CA PHE A 523 17.67 3.46 -24.79
C PHE A 523 17.14 4.87 -25.05
N VAL A 524 16.06 5.01 -25.82
CA VAL A 524 15.50 6.31 -26.17
C VAL A 524 15.14 7.12 -24.93
N LYS A 525 15.49 8.41 -24.93
CA LYS A 525 15.12 9.32 -23.85
C LYS A 525 13.68 9.78 -24.06
N ARG A 526 12.98 10.07 -22.96
CA ARG A 526 11.56 10.46 -22.99
C ARG A 526 11.26 11.66 -23.92
N ARG A 527 12.19 12.61 -24.04
CA ARG A 527 12.06 13.79 -24.91
C ARG A 527 12.34 13.52 -26.40
N GLU A 528 12.96 12.39 -26.70
CA GLU A 528 13.36 11.93 -28.04
C GLU A 528 12.36 10.88 -28.57
N LEU A 529 11.26 10.62 -27.85
CA LEU A 529 10.19 9.75 -28.32
C LEU A 529 9.46 10.38 -29.50
N ILE A 530 9.20 9.61 -30.55
CA ILE A 530 8.39 10.02 -31.70
C ILE A 530 6.95 10.30 -31.27
N VAL A 531 6.36 9.40 -30.50
CA VAL A 531 4.97 9.53 -30.03
C VAL A 531 4.93 9.68 -28.52
N SER A 532 4.23 10.71 -28.04
CA SER A 532 4.06 11.00 -26.61
C SER A 532 2.58 11.12 -26.23
N LEU A 533 2.29 10.98 -24.93
CA LEU A 533 0.92 11.16 -24.41
C LEU A 533 0.61 12.64 -24.22
N VAL A 534 -0.60 13.03 -24.62
CA VAL A 534 -1.20 14.33 -24.32
C VAL A 534 -2.12 14.17 -23.12
N TYR A 535 -2.04 15.11 -22.18
CA TYR A 535 -2.86 15.13 -20.98
C TYR A 535 -3.76 16.37 -20.98
N GLU A 536 -5.00 16.17 -20.57
CA GLU A 536 -5.92 17.24 -20.18
C GLU A 536 -5.82 17.44 -18.66
N LEU A 537 -5.69 18.71 -18.24
CA LEU A 537 -5.74 19.08 -16.82
C LEU A 537 -7.18 19.39 -16.46
N LYS A 538 -7.74 18.66 -15.50
CA LYS A 538 -9.04 19.00 -14.89
C LYS A 538 -8.79 19.64 -13.52
N GLU A 539 -8.95 20.94 -13.46
CA GLU A 539 -8.72 21.75 -12.24
C GLU A 539 -9.67 21.34 -11.12
N GLY A 540 -9.15 21.18 -9.90
CA GLY A 540 -9.94 20.88 -8.70
C GLY A 540 -10.78 19.61 -8.76
N ALA A 541 -10.52 18.71 -9.73
CA ALA A 541 -11.41 17.60 -10.04
C ALA A 541 -11.36 16.43 -9.03
N SER A 542 -10.40 16.43 -8.11
CA SER A 542 -10.36 15.43 -7.03
C SER A 542 -11.30 15.80 -5.87
N GLU A 543 -11.67 14.80 -5.06
CA GLU A 543 -12.47 15.00 -3.83
C GLU A 543 -11.79 15.92 -2.78
N TYR A 544 -10.51 16.28 -3.00
CA TYR A 544 -9.70 17.10 -2.10
C TYR A 544 -9.18 18.39 -2.77
N GLY A 545 -9.74 18.78 -3.93
CA GLY A 545 -9.37 20.02 -4.63
C GLY A 545 -8.06 19.97 -5.42
N GLU A 546 -7.39 18.82 -5.50
CA GLU A 546 -6.21 18.63 -6.37
C GLU A 546 -6.61 18.55 -7.85
N ASP A 547 -5.77 19.11 -8.72
CA ASP A 547 -5.89 18.96 -10.17
C ASP A 547 -5.61 17.53 -10.61
N VAL A 548 -6.41 17.05 -11.57
CA VAL A 548 -6.31 15.69 -12.08
C VAL A 548 -5.88 15.72 -13.55
N LYS A 549 -4.69 15.18 -13.83
CA LYS A 549 -4.23 14.94 -15.22
C LYS A 549 -4.88 13.68 -15.77
N LYS A 550 -5.70 13.82 -16.80
CA LYS A 550 -6.28 12.69 -17.57
C LYS A 550 -5.59 12.57 -18.92
N ILE A 551 -5.40 11.34 -19.40
CA ILE A 551 -4.88 11.12 -20.75
C ILE A 551 -5.95 11.60 -21.73
N PHE A 552 -5.60 12.53 -22.61
CA PHE A 552 -6.45 13.05 -23.68
C PHE A 552 -6.24 12.26 -24.97
N GLY A 553 -4.97 11.96 -25.27
CA GLY A 553 -4.59 11.13 -26.40
C GLY A 553 -3.10 11.10 -26.64
N VAL A 554 -2.71 11.11 -27.91
CA VAL A 554 -1.30 11.03 -28.35
C VAL A 554 -0.96 12.19 -29.28
N GLN A 555 0.32 12.51 -29.40
CA GLN A 555 0.81 13.50 -30.36
C GLN A 555 2.14 13.04 -30.96
N CYS A 556 2.45 13.53 -32.16
CA CYS A 556 3.78 13.41 -32.74
C CYS A 556 4.70 14.50 -32.15
N SER A 557 5.84 14.11 -31.61
CA SER A 557 6.82 15.04 -31.04
C SER A 557 7.46 15.95 -32.10
N HIS A 558 7.53 15.49 -33.35
CA HIS A 558 8.11 16.25 -34.47
C HIS A 558 7.14 17.23 -35.12
N VAL A 559 5.84 17.10 -34.82
CA VAL A 559 4.78 17.97 -35.34
C VAL A 559 4.07 18.62 -34.15
N PRO A 560 4.60 19.71 -33.57
CA PRO A 560 3.98 20.36 -32.43
C PRO A 560 2.54 20.79 -32.71
N GLY A 561 1.66 20.65 -31.72
CA GLY A 561 0.25 21.05 -31.86
C GLY A 561 -0.62 20.07 -32.66
N SER A 562 -0.19 18.81 -32.82
CA SER A 562 -0.94 17.75 -33.51
C SER A 562 -1.56 16.69 -32.57
N PRO A 563 -2.34 17.06 -31.54
CA PRO A 563 -2.90 16.05 -30.65
C PRO A 563 -4.00 15.26 -31.35
N ILE A 564 -3.84 13.94 -31.42
CA ILE A 564 -4.91 13.02 -31.80
C ILE A 564 -5.64 12.60 -30.52
N ARG A 565 -6.93 12.93 -30.46
CA ARG A 565 -7.81 12.55 -29.36
C ARG A 565 -8.18 11.08 -29.49
N THR A 566 -7.80 10.26 -28.51
CA THR A 566 -8.09 8.82 -28.46
C THR A 566 -9.23 8.48 -27.49
N ARG A 567 -9.62 9.43 -26.64
CA ARG A 567 -10.69 9.26 -25.64
C ARG A 567 -11.88 10.13 -25.99
N ILE A 568 -12.84 9.52 -26.67
CA ILE A 568 -13.98 10.22 -27.27
C ILE A 568 -15.17 10.28 -26.30
N LYS A 569 -15.36 9.26 -25.46
CA LYS A 569 -16.49 9.15 -24.53
C LYS A 569 -16.06 9.28 -23.06
N GLU A 570 -16.85 9.99 -22.27
CA GLU A 570 -16.79 9.93 -20.81
C GLU A 570 -17.72 8.83 -20.30
N TRP A 571 -17.20 7.97 -19.43
CA TRP A 571 -17.94 6.85 -18.84
C TRP A 571 -18.14 7.07 -17.34
N LYS A 572 -19.35 6.78 -16.86
CA LYS A 572 -19.77 6.88 -15.46
C LYS A 572 -20.13 5.49 -14.95
N ILE A 573 -19.61 5.08 -13.80
CA ILE A 573 -20.06 3.84 -13.16
C ILE A 573 -21.46 4.10 -12.57
N VAL A 574 -22.43 3.26 -12.93
CA VAL A 574 -23.81 3.27 -12.45
C VAL A 574 -24.23 1.87 -12.03
N SER A 575 -25.17 1.74 -11.10
CA SER A 575 -25.73 0.45 -10.71
C SER A 575 -26.49 -0.21 -11.87
N LYS A 576 -26.40 -1.54 -11.94
CA LYS A 576 -27.16 -2.33 -12.91
C LYS A 576 -28.64 -2.25 -12.55
N ILE A 577 -29.48 -1.90 -13.53
CA ILE A 577 -30.93 -1.98 -13.36
C ILE A 577 -31.32 -3.46 -13.41
N SER A 578 -31.94 -4.00 -12.35
CA SER A 578 -32.53 -5.34 -12.42
C SER A 578 -33.80 -5.29 -13.28
N ASP A 579 -34.11 -6.37 -13.98
CA ASP A 579 -35.35 -6.44 -14.77
C ASP A 579 -36.61 -6.39 -13.89
N GLU A 580 -36.50 -6.72 -12.60
CA GLU A 580 -37.54 -6.54 -11.58
C GLU A 580 -37.74 -5.07 -11.18
N ALA A 581 -36.67 -4.25 -11.19
CA ALA A 581 -36.75 -2.81 -10.88
C ALA A 581 -37.41 -1.99 -12.00
N LYS A 582 -37.52 -2.53 -13.22
CA LYS A 582 -38.35 -1.94 -14.29
C LYS A 582 -39.85 -2.06 -14.00
N ALA A 583 -40.28 -2.98 -13.13
CA ALA A 583 -41.69 -3.27 -12.85
C ALA A 583 -42.23 -2.64 -11.55
N THR A 584 -41.40 -2.10 -10.65
CA THR A 584 -41.91 -1.51 -9.39
C THR A 584 -41.03 -0.35 -8.91
N SER A 585 -41.36 0.86 -9.35
CA SER A 585 -40.60 2.09 -9.12
C SER A 585 -40.74 2.72 -7.72
N VAL A 586 -40.96 1.94 -6.64
CA VAL A 586 -41.13 2.54 -5.29
C VAL A 586 -40.38 1.80 -4.17
N LEU A 587 -39.92 0.55 -4.37
CA LEU A 587 -39.27 -0.24 -3.29
C LEU A 587 -37.73 -0.36 -3.36
N ALA A 588 -37.06 0.32 -4.30
CA ALA A 588 -35.59 0.23 -4.44
C ALA A 588 -34.79 0.94 -3.32
N LEU A 589 -35.44 1.66 -2.41
CA LEU A 589 -34.78 2.48 -1.39
C LEU A 589 -34.18 1.69 -0.21
N ALA A 590 -34.57 0.42 -0.02
CA ALA A 590 -34.23 -0.38 1.15
C ALA A 590 -32.97 -1.26 1.03
N PHE A 591 -32.43 -1.46 -0.19
CA PHE A 591 -31.27 -2.34 -0.42
C PHE A 591 -29.91 -1.61 -0.40
N GLU A 592 -29.90 -0.29 -0.22
CA GLU A 592 -28.70 0.57 -0.29
C GLU A 592 -27.84 0.59 1.00
N LEU A 593 -28.18 -0.19 2.03
CA LEU A 593 -27.58 -0.06 3.36
C LEU A 593 -26.32 -0.90 3.65
N ASP A 594 -25.71 -1.58 2.69
CA ASP A 594 -24.51 -2.40 2.96
C ASP A 594 -23.31 -2.24 1.98
N LEU A 595 -23.30 -1.19 1.16
CA LEU A 595 -22.24 -1.00 0.14
C LEU A 595 -20.99 -0.24 0.63
N ASN A 596 -20.91 0.15 1.92
CA ASN A 596 -19.75 0.83 2.50
C ASN A 596 -18.49 -0.06 2.64
N GLY A 597 -18.56 -1.33 2.24
CA GLY A 597 -17.47 -2.31 2.38
C GLY A 597 -16.63 -2.58 1.12
N ALA A 598 -16.99 -2.05 -0.06
CA ALA A 598 -16.29 -2.34 -1.31
C ALA A 598 -15.08 -1.40 -1.49
N PHE A 599 -13.88 -1.87 -1.13
CA PHE A 599 -12.64 -1.22 -1.57
C PHE A 599 -12.57 -1.25 -3.10
N ALA A 600 -12.74 -0.09 -3.73
CA ALA A 600 -12.64 0.08 -5.17
C ALA A 600 -11.28 -0.40 -5.72
N PRO A 601 -11.24 -1.05 -6.90
CA PRO A 601 -10.00 -1.43 -7.53
C PRO A 601 -9.19 -0.20 -8.00
N SER A 602 -7.90 -0.43 -8.19
CA SER A 602 -6.89 0.56 -8.52
C SER A 602 -7.05 1.17 -9.93
N ARG A 603 -6.98 2.50 -10.00
CA ARG A 603 -6.53 3.29 -11.17
C ARG A 603 -7.30 3.08 -12.49
N SER A 604 -8.63 3.03 -12.46
CA SER A 604 -9.42 3.50 -13.61
C SER A 604 -9.60 5.03 -13.51
N SER A 605 -9.73 5.71 -14.65
CA SER A 605 -10.04 7.14 -14.71
C SER A 605 -11.48 7.49 -14.34
N VAL A 606 -12.25 6.48 -13.90
CA VAL A 606 -13.66 6.55 -13.54
C VAL A 606 -13.77 6.20 -12.06
N ASN A 607 -13.77 7.24 -11.22
CA ASN A 607 -13.99 7.12 -9.79
C ASN A 607 -15.33 7.78 -9.48
N ASN A 608 -16.42 7.01 -9.51
CA ASN A 608 -17.75 7.47 -9.11
C ASN A 608 -18.17 6.75 -7.83
N CYS A 609 -17.76 7.30 -6.68
CA CYS A 609 -18.45 7.07 -5.40
C CYS A 609 -19.37 8.27 -5.13
N THR A 610 -20.26 8.57 -6.09
CA THR A 610 -21.10 9.79 -6.12
C THR A 610 -22.55 9.56 -5.63
N GLU A 611 -22.97 8.32 -5.38
CA GLU A 611 -24.32 8.02 -4.85
C GLU A 611 -24.63 8.66 -3.48
N PRO A 612 -23.68 8.74 -2.51
CA PRO A 612 -23.91 9.47 -1.27
C PRO A 612 -24.27 10.94 -1.50
N GLN A 613 -23.70 11.58 -2.53
CA GLN A 613 -23.94 12.99 -2.82
C GLN A 613 -25.38 13.27 -3.29
N ARG A 614 -26.06 12.35 -4.01
CA ARG A 614 -27.46 12.58 -4.46
C ARG A 614 -28.45 12.61 -3.29
N ARG A 615 -28.32 11.70 -2.32
CA ARG A 615 -29.17 11.68 -1.10
C ARG A 615 -28.90 12.89 -0.21
N VAL A 616 -27.64 13.29 -0.08
CA VAL A 616 -27.26 14.52 0.63
C VAL A 616 -27.80 15.75 -0.09
N SER A 617 -27.75 15.81 -1.43
CA SER A 617 -28.28 16.93 -2.22
C SER A 617 -29.74 17.20 -1.95
N ARG A 618 -30.58 16.16 -2.02
CA ARG A 618 -32.02 16.29 -1.82
C ARG A 618 -32.39 16.63 -0.38
N ASN A 619 -31.65 16.12 0.59
CA ASN A 619 -31.87 16.45 2.00
C ASN A 619 -31.50 17.91 2.29
N ILE A 620 -30.36 18.36 1.79
CA ILE A 620 -29.89 19.75 1.95
C ILE A 620 -30.79 20.74 1.21
N GLU A 621 -31.27 20.38 0.02
CA GLU A 621 -32.29 21.17 -0.69
C GLU A 621 -33.55 21.40 0.16
N LEU A 622 -34.08 20.35 0.80
CA LEU A 622 -35.25 20.46 1.68
C LEU A 622 -34.96 21.29 2.93
N GLN A 623 -33.77 21.14 3.53
CA GLN A 623 -33.38 21.93 4.70
C GLN A 623 -33.18 23.42 4.34
N LEU A 624 -32.64 23.75 3.16
CA LEU A 624 -32.55 25.13 2.67
C LEU A 624 -33.92 25.77 2.53
N LYS A 625 -34.85 25.08 1.86
CA LYS A 625 -36.23 25.55 1.68
C LYS A 625 -36.93 25.77 3.02
N SER A 626 -36.67 24.91 4.02
CA SER A 626 -37.24 25.08 5.38
C SER A 626 -36.68 26.28 6.15
N ARG A 627 -35.52 26.80 5.75
CA ARG A 627 -34.86 27.97 6.35
C ARG A 627 -35.09 29.27 5.56
N GLY A 628 -35.94 29.24 4.53
CA GLY A 628 -36.27 30.42 3.71
C GLY A 628 -35.35 30.66 2.51
N GLU A 629 -34.42 29.75 2.23
CA GLU A 629 -33.52 29.80 1.06
C GLU A 629 -34.15 29.11 -0.17
N THR A 630 -33.67 29.43 -1.38
CA THR A 630 -34.25 28.91 -2.64
C THR A 630 -34.06 27.40 -2.80
N GLY A 631 -32.92 26.87 -2.31
CA GLY A 631 -32.57 25.46 -2.47
C GLY A 631 -32.27 25.10 -3.92
N ASP A 632 -31.79 26.06 -4.73
CA ASP A 632 -31.44 25.79 -6.12
C ASP A 632 -30.18 24.89 -6.23
N PRO A 633 -29.95 24.29 -7.42
CA PRO A 633 -28.82 23.37 -7.61
C PRO A 633 -27.45 23.99 -7.33
N GLU A 634 -27.31 25.31 -7.44
CA GLU A 634 -26.05 26.02 -7.22
C GLU A 634 -25.77 26.17 -5.72
N GLN A 635 -26.76 26.59 -4.93
CA GLN A 635 -26.68 26.63 -3.46
C GLN A 635 -26.37 25.25 -2.86
N VAL A 636 -27.08 24.22 -3.33
CA VAL A 636 -26.88 22.83 -2.88
C VAL A 636 -25.49 22.33 -3.26
N SER A 637 -25.02 22.67 -4.47
CA SER A 637 -23.68 22.32 -4.94
C SER A 637 -22.58 22.99 -4.11
N ILE A 638 -22.74 24.27 -3.73
CA ILE A 638 -21.79 24.99 -2.86
C ILE A 638 -21.63 24.24 -1.52
N LEU A 639 -22.75 23.86 -0.91
CA LEU A 639 -22.79 23.21 0.39
C LEU A 639 -22.21 21.78 0.37
N ILE A 640 -22.53 21.00 -0.67
CA ILE A 640 -22.01 19.62 -0.83
C ILE A 640 -20.52 19.58 -1.11
N ARG A 641 -19.98 20.61 -1.77
CA ARG A 641 -18.54 20.78 -1.96
C ARG A 641 -17.82 21.24 -0.69
N GLY A 642 -18.54 21.33 0.44
CA GLY A 642 -18.02 21.79 1.73
C GLY A 642 -17.89 23.30 1.85
N GLY A 643 -18.41 24.05 0.86
CA GLY A 643 -18.48 25.50 0.89
C GLY A 643 -19.52 26.00 1.90
N ILE A 644 -19.43 27.29 2.21
CA ILE A 644 -20.38 27.97 3.09
C ILE A 644 -21.33 28.78 2.21
N LEU A 645 -22.64 28.51 2.32
CA LEU A 645 -23.66 29.32 1.68
C LEU A 645 -23.90 30.56 2.53
N LYS A 646 -23.58 31.74 2.01
CA LYS A 646 -23.84 33.02 2.69
C LYS A 646 -25.34 33.32 2.67
N THR A 647 -25.91 33.63 3.83
CA THR A 647 -27.33 33.97 3.97
C THR A 647 -27.52 35.44 4.35
N ASP A 648 -26.76 35.90 5.37
CA ASP A 648 -26.77 37.28 5.88
C ASP A 648 -25.33 37.81 6.05
N PRO A 649 -25.11 39.14 6.18
CA PRO A 649 -23.80 39.70 6.51
C PRO A 649 -23.23 39.07 7.78
N GLY A 650 -22.10 38.36 7.65
CA GLY A 650 -21.39 37.69 8.75
C GLY A 650 -21.96 36.32 9.16
N LYS A 651 -22.97 35.78 8.45
CA LYS A 651 -23.55 34.47 8.71
C LYS A 651 -23.67 33.63 7.44
N GLY A 652 -23.59 32.33 7.59
CA GLY A 652 -24.09 31.43 6.57
C GLY A 652 -24.18 30.00 7.05
N LEU A 653 -24.37 29.11 6.10
CA LEU A 653 -24.74 27.73 6.34
C LEU A 653 -23.66 26.80 5.80
N ARG A 654 -23.37 25.74 6.55
CA ARG A 654 -22.46 24.66 6.11
C ARG A 654 -23.08 23.31 6.41
N ILE A 655 -22.70 22.29 5.64
CA ILE A 655 -23.05 20.91 5.95
C ILE A 655 -22.11 20.36 7.04
N ALA A 656 -22.69 19.83 8.12
CA ALA A 656 -22.02 18.93 9.05
C ALA A 656 -22.96 17.75 9.33
N ASN A 657 -22.46 16.51 9.22
CA ASN A 657 -23.25 15.30 9.42
C ASN A 657 -24.58 15.24 8.62
N ASN A 658 -24.57 15.72 7.36
CA ASN A 658 -25.74 15.84 6.49
C ASN A 658 -26.86 16.79 7.01
N GLN A 659 -26.51 17.71 7.90
CA GLN A 659 -27.39 18.77 8.37
C GLN A 659 -26.78 20.15 8.12
N LEU A 660 -27.63 21.14 7.83
CA LEU A 660 -27.24 22.55 7.78
C LEU A 660 -27.03 23.07 9.20
N ILE A 661 -25.81 23.53 9.44
CA ILE A 661 -25.44 24.24 10.66
C ILE A 661 -25.14 25.70 10.32
N ASP A 662 -25.47 26.59 11.25
CA ASP A 662 -25.13 28.01 11.15
C ASP A 662 -23.65 28.20 11.49
N VAL A 663 -22.96 28.96 10.65
CA VAL A 663 -21.56 29.34 10.81
C VAL A 663 -21.44 30.86 10.68
N ARG A 664 -20.59 31.47 11.49
CA ARG A 664 -20.21 32.87 11.31
C ARG A 664 -19.17 32.94 10.20
N ILE A 665 -19.42 33.79 9.20
CA ILE A 665 -18.53 33.97 8.06
C ILE A 665 -17.67 35.19 8.32
N GLY A 666 -16.37 34.97 8.53
CA GLY A 666 -15.36 36.01 8.36
C GLY A 666 -15.32 36.42 6.88
N LEU A 667 -15.20 37.73 6.64
CA LEU A 667 -15.27 38.38 5.33
C LEU A 667 -14.55 37.60 4.20
N ASP A 668 -15.23 37.46 3.06
CA ASP A 668 -14.82 36.63 1.94
C ASP A 668 -13.66 37.25 1.15
N VAL A 669 -12.49 36.65 1.34
CA VAL A 669 -11.20 37.10 0.80
C VAL A 669 -11.04 36.78 -0.70
N GLY A 670 -11.92 35.94 -1.28
CA GLY A 670 -11.76 35.43 -2.65
C GLY A 670 -11.86 36.47 -3.77
N ARG A 671 -12.56 37.59 -3.56
CA ARG A 671 -12.64 38.69 -4.56
C ARG A 671 -11.38 39.55 -4.61
N VAL A 672 -10.69 39.71 -3.48
CA VAL A 672 -9.43 40.48 -3.40
C VAL A 672 -8.30 39.79 -4.19
N TYR A 673 -8.32 38.45 -4.25
CA TYR A 673 -7.30 37.64 -4.93
C TYR A 673 -7.26 37.77 -6.46
N ARG A 674 -8.26 38.37 -7.11
CA ARG A 674 -8.29 38.54 -8.58
C ARG A 674 -8.02 39.97 -9.05
N ALA A 675 -7.82 40.91 -8.12
CA ALA A 675 -7.50 42.29 -8.47
C ALA A 675 -6.02 42.40 -8.85
N SER A 676 -5.76 42.78 -10.10
CA SER A 676 -4.42 42.82 -10.68
C SER A 676 -3.63 44.11 -10.36
N ASN A 677 -4.23 45.10 -9.67
CA ASN A 677 -3.57 46.32 -9.22
C ASN A 677 -4.31 46.99 -8.04
N GLU A 678 -3.66 47.94 -7.36
CA GLU A 678 -4.17 48.62 -6.16
C GLU A 678 -5.49 49.38 -6.35
N ARG A 679 -5.76 49.94 -7.55
CA ARG A 679 -7.03 50.64 -7.81
C ARG A 679 -8.22 49.69 -7.88
N ASP A 680 -8.01 48.48 -8.37
CA ASP A 680 -9.05 47.45 -8.42
C ASP A 680 -9.36 46.89 -7.03
N VAL A 681 -8.38 46.91 -6.12
CA VAL A 681 -8.53 46.56 -4.71
C VAL A 681 -9.34 47.65 -3.98
N GLU A 682 -9.01 48.92 -4.19
CA GLU A 682 -9.67 50.07 -3.55
C GLU A 682 -11.13 50.23 -4.01
N LYS A 683 -11.42 49.94 -5.27
CA LYS A 683 -12.80 49.86 -5.78
C LYS A 683 -13.56 48.68 -5.18
N ALA A 684 -12.92 47.53 -5.00
CA ALA A 684 -13.55 46.37 -4.36
C ALA A 684 -13.86 46.60 -2.87
N PHE A 685 -13.06 47.42 -2.17
CA PHE A 685 -13.35 47.85 -0.79
C PHE A 685 -14.54 48.83 -0.73
N ASN A 686 -14.58 49.82 -1.62
CA ASN A 686 -15.69 50.79 -1.69
C ASN A 686 -17.03 50.15 -2.08
N ASP A 687 -17.03 49.19 -3.03
CA ASP A 687 -18.24 48.46 -3.43
C ASP A 687 -18.77 47.52 -2.32
N LEU A 688 -17.94 47.22 -1.31
CA LEU A 688 -18.30 46.46 -0.10
C LEU A 688 -18.71 47.37 1.08
N GLY A 689 -18.69 48.70 0.91
CA GLY A 689 -19.10 49.69 1.91
C GLY A 689 -18.18 49.79 3.12
N ILE A 690 -16.88 49.51 2.95
CA ILE A 690 -15.82 49.61 3.99
C ILE A 690 -15.02 50.88 3.78
#